data_AF-A0A520VWP0-F1
#
_entry.id   AF-A0A520VWP0-F1
#
_cell.length_a   1.000
_cell.length_b   1.000
_cell.length_c   1.000
_cell.angle_alpha   90.00
_cell.angle_beta   90.00
_cell.angle_gamma   90.00
#
_symmetry.space_group_name_H-M   'P 1'
#
loop_
_entity.id
_entity.type
_entity.pdbx_description
1 polymer ?
#
loop_
_entity_poly.entity_id
_entity_poly.type
_entity_poly.pdbx_seq_one_letter_code
_entity_poly.pdbx_strand_id
1 'polypeptide(L)'
;MQTMLPNLQSLKAIPTTTKWRTETLKKFLLNSYFFTHHKSNLNYFFFKSCTYLINDVINKDMPKPLVIVESPTKVKTISKILGSEYIVKSSVGHIRDLPRNTKSIPAEYTKEEILWGAVKPSEFENIYVIPEDRKKVVKELRELADKAPDVYLATDDDREGEAIAYHLKEALELKKEPKRIKFNEITEPAVLNAIENPEVIDIGKFKSYEARRTLDRMIGYEISPKLRDLGGAFISTGRVQGPAIRLIVEKEEERLRFVRSKYFEIEATCKTSDIEFVANLKSVKGNRIASSKDFDKKGKKINKDREYISEKDCNEILKILNSGSAKTSKIKETPRSGKPPKPLKTTSLQSSARNNLGFQPRKTMSVAQKLYQEGLITYMRTDSIRLSEIAIKAARKYISENFTKDHLPNEPNLYGDNKNAQAAHEAIRPSGDVFTEPKELLGKYKEDSDEYKLYSLIFNVTVASQMTEAKGITKSIEIELEDGTFGPIVLGISGTTWVFGGYRDLIKDLSEKSQELPDLTEGDLIDIINSSSEEKFTTPPNRYSSTSLINKLEELGIGRPSTYVSIIESITSVFINSESSLKPRILAIAMINNFMKPYFDLYIDYEFSKLMEDELDKILESNNPEEAKVKFLEDSYSKIKKHIEGYENA
;
A
#
# COMPACT_ATOMS: atom_id res chain seq x y z
N MET A 1 61.61 21.78 -27.07
CA MET A 1 60.28 21.59 -27.69
C MET A 1 60.24 22.13 -29.13
N GLN A 2 61.27 21.86 -29.96
CA GLN A 2 61.28 22.34 -31.36
C GLN A 2 62.09 21.45 -32.33
N THR A 3 62.31 20.17 -32.00
CA THR A 3 63.00 19.21 -32.88
C THR A 3 62.30 17.85 -33.02
N MET A 4 61.05 17.70 -32.54
CA MET A 4 60.26 16.46 -32.69
C MET A 4 58.86 16.72 -33.29
N LEU A 5 58.78 17.59 -34.30
CA LEU A 5 57.53 17.87 -35.01
C LEU A 5 57.30 17.15 -36.36
N PRO A 6 58.27 16.49 -37.05
CA PRO A 6 57.94 15.84 -38.32
C PRO A 6 57.25 14.47 -38.23
N ASN A 7 57.26 13.76 -37.09
CA ASN A 7 56.78 12.36 -37.03
C ASN A 7 55.32 12.17 -36.57
N LEU A 8 54.58 13.26 -36.30
CA LEU A 8 53.17 13.17 -35.85
C LEU A 8 52.15 13.27 -36.99
N GLN A 9 52.56 13.67 -38.20
CA GLN A 9 51.67 13.77 -39.35
C GLN A 9 51.55 12.48 -40.19
N SER A 10 52.46 11.50 -40.03
CA SER A 10 52.39 10.22 -40.76
C SER A 10 51.45 9.17 -40.14
N LEU A 11 50.92 9.40 -38.92
CA LEU A 11 50.00 8.47 -38.24
C LEU A 11 48.53 8.60 -38.68
N LYS A 12 48.18 9.58 -39.53
CA LYS A 12 46.80 9.82 -39.98
C LYS A 12 46.39 9.02 -41.23
N ALA A 13 47.26 8.16 -41.79
CA ALA A 13 46.97 7.46 -43.03
C ALA A 13 47.34 5.96 -43.00
N ILE A 14 46.77 5.16 -42.08
CA ILE A 14 46.81 3.68 -42.17
C ILE A 14 45.50 3.05 -41.63
N PRO A 15 44.86 2.08 -42.32
CA PRO A 15 43.63 1.44 -41.86
C PRO A 15 43.80 0.44 -40.70
N THR A 16 42.81 0.46 -39.81
CA THR A 16 42.38 -0.42 -38.70
C THR A 16 42.91 -1.86 -38.55
N THR A 17 43.45 -2.19 -37.36
CA THR A 17 43.04 -3.32 -36.48
C THR A 17 43.45 -3.07 -35.01
N THR A 18 42.61 -3.51 -34.05
CA THR A 18 42.74 -3.25 -32.58
C THR A 18 43.99 -3.86 -31.94
N LYS A 19 44.52 -4.94 -32.53
CA LYS A 19 45.70 -5.67 -32.03
C LYS A 19 47.01 -4.89 -32.20
N TRP A 20 47.09 -4.07 -33.26
CA TRP A 20 48.27 -3.25 -33.53
C TRP A 20 48.42 -2.06 -32.57
N ARG A 21 47.30 -1.48 -32.08
CA ARG A 21 47.35 -0.39 -31.11
C ARG A 21 47.97 -0.82 -29.77
N THR A 22 47.61 -2.00 -29.28
CA THR A 22 48.10 -2.52 -27.99
C THR A 22 49.58 -2.91 -28.04
N GLU A 23 50.05 -3.52 -29.13
CA GLU A 23 51.48 -3.84 -29.28
C GLU A 23 52.35 -2.59 -29.51
N THR A 24 51.85 -1.62 -30.26
CA THR A 24 52.59 -0.37 -30.54
C THR A 24 52.69 0.50 -29.28
N LEU A 25 51.62 0.59 -28.48
CA LEU A 25 51.64 1.28 -27.19
C LEU A 25 52.55 0.58 -26.17
N LYS A 26 52.57 -0.77 -26.13
CA LYS A 26 53.51 -1.52 -25.30
C LYS A 26 54.96 -1.29 -25.70
N LYS A 27 55.28 -1.27 -27.01
CA LYS A 27 56.62 -0.92 -27.50
C LYS A 27 57.01 0.52 -27.20
N PHE A 28 56.06 1.46 -27.27
CA PHE A 28 56.30 2.86 -26.93
C PHE A 28 56.60 3.04 -25.43
N LEU A 29 55.89 2.30 -24.56
CA LEU A 29 56.12 2.26 -23.11
C LEU A 29 57.46 1.62 -22.74
N LEU A 30 57.85 0.53 -23.40
CA LEU A 30 59.17 -0.11 -23.20
C LEU A 30 60.33 0.79 -23.64
N ASN A 31 60.19 1.49 -24.77
CA ASN A 31 61.22 2.43 -25.23
C ASN A 31 61.31 3.71 -24.39
N SER A 32 60.21 4.17 -23.80
CA SER A 32 60.22 5.32 -22.88
C SER A 32 60.72 4.97 -21.47
N TYR A 33 60.56 3.72 -21.03
CA TYR A 33 61.19 3.21 -19.82
C TYR A 33 62.73 3.12 -19.95
N PHE A 34 63.24 2.74 -21.12
CA PHE A 34 64.68 2.66 -21.39
C PHE A 34 65.39 4.02 -21.52
N PHE A 35 64.66 5.11 -21.78
CA PHE A 35 65.23 6.45 -21.98
C PHE A 35 65.26 7.33 -20.71
N THR A 36 64.88 6.81 -19.54
CA THR A 36 64.82 7.58 -18.29
C THR A 36 65.88 7.13 -17.29
N HIS A 37 67.14 7.35 -17.66
CA HIS A 37 68.25 7.50 -16.73
C HIS A 37 68.88 8.89 -16.91
N HIS A 38 68.08 9.96 -16.77
CA HIS A 38 68.57 11.27 -16.32
C HIS A 38 67.41 12.20 -15.90
N LYS A 39 67.67 12.93 -14.81
CA LYS A 39 66.79 13.78 -13.99
C LYS A 39 65.86 14.73 -14.76
N SER A 40 64.57 14.76 -14.41
CA SER A 40 63.78 16.00 -14.19
C SER A 40 62.33 15.71 -13.75
N ASN A 41 61.79 16.54 -12.85
CA ASN A 41 60.42 16.46 -12.31
C ASN A 41 59.30 16.63 -13.37
N LEU A 42 59.64 17.08 -14.58
CA LEU A 42 58.69 17.24 -15.69
C LEU A 42 58.21 15.88 -16.25
N ASN A 43 59.06 14.85 -16.18
CA ASN A 43 58.73 13.51 -16.66
C ASN A 43 57.75 12.77 -15.75
N TYR A 44 57.75 13.06 -14.44
CA TYR A 44 56.82 12.44 -13.49
C TYR A 44 55.37 12.90 -13.73
N PHE A 45 55.16 14.20 -13.99
CA PHE A 45 53.83 14.73 -14.33
C PHE A 45 53.32 14.18 -15.67
N PHE A 46 54.19 14.09 -16.68
CA PHE A 46 53.82 13.52 -17.98
C PHE A 46 53.47 12.03 -17.87
N PHE A 47 54.24 11.25 -17.10
CA PHE A 47 53.97 9.84 -16.86
C PHE A 47 52.68 9.62 -16.05
N LYS A 48 52.39 10.50 -15.07
CA LYS A 48 51.16 10.46 -14.27
C LYS A 48 49.93 10.85 -15.09
N SER A 49 50.02 11.84 -15.97
CA SER A 49 48.95 12.20 -16.91
C SER A 49 48.75 11.13 -17.98
N CYS A 50 49.82 10.51 -18.50
CA CYS A 50 49.71 9.39 -19.44
C CYS A 50 49.14 8.14 -18.78
N THR A 51 49.51 7.79 -17.55
CA THR A 51 48.88 6.68 -16.80
C THR A 51 47.43 6.97 -16.46
N TYR A 52 47.06 8.23 -16.17
CA TYR A 52 45.67 8.62 -15.99
C TYR A 52 44.88 8.47 -17.30
N LEU A 53 45.38 8.99 -18.42
CA LEU A 53 44.78 8.84 -19.74
C LEU A 53 44.71 7.38 -20.20
N ILE A 54 45.73 6.58 -19.91
CA ILE A 54 45.77 5.16 -20.26
C ILE A 54 44.79 4.38 -19.37
N ASN A 55 44.71 4.65 -18.07
CA ASN A 55 43.70 4.02 -17.20
C ASN A 55 42.28 4.47 -17.56
N ASP A 56 42.08 5.73 -17.96
CA ASP A 56 40.78 6.25 -18.39
C ASP A 56 40.36 5.68 -19.75
N VAL A 57 41.31 5.40 -20.65
CA VAL A 57 41.07 4.70 -21.92
C VAL A 57 40.87 3.19 -21.71
N ILE A 58 41.63 2.55 -20.82
CA ILE A 58 41.50 1.12 -20.48
C ILE A 58 40.18 0.85 -19.75
N ASN A 59 39.77 1.70 -18.79
CA ASN A 59 38.49 1.58 -18.10
C ASN A 59 37.28 1.84 -19.00
N LYS A 60 37.46 2.55 -20.13
CA LYS A 60 36.40 2.77 -21.11
C LYS A 60 36.05 1.51 -21.91
N ASP A 61 37.00 0.59 -22.06
CA ASP A 61 36.89 -0.60 -22.92
C ASP A 61 36.73 -1.92 -22.13
N MET A 62 36.74 -1.90 -20.79
CA MET A 62 36.44 -3.11 -20.01
C MET A 62 34.92 -3.38 -19.94
N PRO A 63 34.49 -4.65 -20.08
CA PRO A 63 33.09 -5.01 -19.95
C PRO A 63 32.60 -4.73 -18.52
N LYS A 64 31.54 -3.94 -18.41
CA LYS A 64 30.97 -3.49 -17.13
C LYS A 64 29.85 -4.41 -16.67
N PRO A 65 29.71 -4.66 -15.35
CA PRO A 65 28.57 -5.40 -14.82
C PRO A 65 27.25 -4.74 -15.22
N LEU A 66 26.25 -5.58 -15.53
CA LEU A 66 24.90 -5.15 -15.88
C LEU A 66 23.99 -5.26 -14.67
N VAL A 67 23.26 -4.20 -14.33
CA VAL A 67 22.23 -4.19 -13.29
C VAL A 67 20.87 -4.00 -13.97
N ILE A 68 19.96 -4.96 -13.78
CA ILE A 68 18.62 -4.92 -14.36
C ILE A 68 17.59 -4.63 -13.26
N VAL A 69 16.81 -3.58 -13.46
CA VAL A 69 15.72 -3.14 -12.55
C VAL A 69 14.38 -3.22 -13.26
N GLU A 70 13.28 -3.19 -12.51
CA GLU A 70 11.95 -3.31 -13.12
C GLU A 70 11.54 -2.05 -13.92
N SER A 71 11.87 -0.84 -13.43
CA SER A 71 11.32 0.40 -13.99
C SER A 71 12.38 1.41 -14.45
N PRO A 72 12.07 2.24 -15.46
CA PRO A 72 12.99 3.27 -15.94
C PRO A 72 13.36 4.33 -14.89
N THR A 73 12.47 4.62 -13.94
CA THR A 73 12.73 5.59 -12.87
C THR A 73 13.87 5.11 -11.96
N LYS A 74 13.86 3.82 -11.58
CA LYS A 74 14.92 3.22 -10.76
C LYS A 74 16.29 3.29 -11.43
N VAL A 75 16.34 3.20 -12.77
CA VAL A 75 17.59 3.29 -13.53
C VAL A 75 18.32 4.58 -13.17
N LYS A 76 17.63 5.72 -13.16
CA LYS A 76 18.27 7.02 -12.86
C LYS A 76 18.83 7.06 -11.44
N THR A 77 18.03 6.64 -10.45
CA THR A 77 18.41 6.67 -9.04
C THR A 77 19.59 5.74 -8.75
N ILE A 78 19.52 4.50 -9.23
CA ILE A 78 20.57 3.50 -8.99
C ILE A 78 21.83 3.80 -9.80
N SER A 79 21.71 4.31 -11.04
CA SER A 79 22.89 4.75 -11.82
C SER A 79 23.64 5.89 -11.13
N LYS A 80 22.93 6.80 -10.45
CA LYS A 80 23.56 7.88 -9.69
C LYS A 80 24.40 7.35 -8.53
N ILE A 81 23.90 6.30 -7.87
CA ILE A 81 24.58 5.65 -6.73
C ILE A 81 25.78 4.81 -7.19
N LEU A 82 25.58 3.97 -8.20
CA LEU A 82 26.62 3.03 -8.68
C LEU A 82 27.67 3.69 -9.59
N GLY A 83 27.38 4.87 -10.12
CA GLY A 83 28.30 5.62 -10.97
C GLY A 83 28.57 4.95 -12.32
N SER A 84 29.72 5.28 -12.91
CA SER A 84 30.10 4.81 -14.25
C SER A 84 30.55 3.35 -14.29
N GLU A 85 30.73 2.69 -13.15
CA GLU A 85 31.27 1.33 -13.06
C GLU A 85 30.24 0.27 -13.47
N TYR A 86 28.95 0.60 -13.42
CA TYR A 86 27.85 -0.31 -13.74
C TYR A 86 27.02 0.21 -14.91
N ILE A 87 26.50 -0.72 -15.73
CA ILE A 87 25.45 -0.40 -16.71
C ILE A 87 24.12 -0.74 -16.06
N VAL A 88 23.25 0.25 -15.85
CA VAL A 88 21.92 0.02 -15.27
C VAL A 88 20.84 0.11 -16.36
N LYS A 89 19.98 -0.91 -16.47
CA LYS A 89 18.90 -1.00 -17.46
C LYS A 89 17.59 -1.47 -16.84
N SER A 90 16.49 -1.17 -17.53
CA SER A 90 15.14 -1.51 -17.07
C SER A 90 14.53 -2.64 -17.91
N SER A 91 13.88 -3.61 -17.26
CA SER A 91 13.03 -4.60 -17.92
C SER A 91 11.67 -4.05 -18.35
N VAL A 92 11.28 -2.90 -17.75
CA VAL A 92 10.00 -2.21 -17.99
C VAL A 92 8.81 -3.08 -17.50
N GLY A 93 8.98 -3.74 -16.35
CA GLY A 93 8.02 -4.70 -15.78
C GLY A 93 8.33 -6.15 -16.15
N HIS A 94 7.28 -6.97 -16.16
CA HIS A 94 7.33 -8.36 -16.66
C HIS A 94 7.73 -8.41 -18.13
N ILE A 95 8.62 -9.35 -18.45
CA ILE A 95 9.09 -9.61 -19.82
C ILE A 95 8.57 -10.94 -20.40
N ARG A 96 7.98 -11.80 -19.56
CA ARG A 96 7.29 -13.02 -19.94
C ARG A 96 5.93 -13.07 -19.25
N ASP A 97 4.95 -13.69 -19.89
CA ASP A 97 3.63 -13.97 -19.32
C ASP A 97 3.09 -15.27 -19.96
N LEU A 98 2.00 -15.81 -19.41
CA LEU A 98 1.28 -16.90 -20.03
C LEU A 98 0.61 -16.42 -21.33
N PRO A 99 0.52 -17.26 -22.39
CA PRO A 99 -0.24 -16.96 -23.59
C PRO A 99 -1.64 -16.44 -23.28
N ARG A 100 -2.00 -15.30 -23.87
CA ARG A 100 -3.30 -14.64 -23.65
C ARG A 100 -4.38 -15.08 -24.63
N ASN A 101 -3.97 -15.64 -25.76
CA ASN A 101 -4.86 -16.10 -26.82
C ASN A 101 -4.16 -17.21 -27.61
N THR A 102 -4.94 -17.91 -28.44
CA THR A 102 -4.45 -19.03 -29.26
C THR A 102 -3.27 -18.65 -30.16
N LYS A 103 -3.22 -17.41 -30.67
CA LYS A 103 -2.12 -16.95 -31.54
C LYS A 103 -0.79 -16.77 -30.79
N SER A 104 -0.85 -16.66 -29.47
CA SER A 104 0.33 -16.48 -28.62
C SER A 104 0.90 -17.82 -28.14
N ILE A 105 0.25 -18.95 -28.44
CA ILE A 105 0.74 -20.28 -28.09
C ILE A 105 1.89 -20.61 -29.06
N PRO A 106 3.08 -21.02 -28.56
CA PRO A 106 4.17 -21.42 -29.43
C PRO A 106 3.78 -22.58 -30.36
N ALA A 107 4.25 -22.56 -31.60
CA ALA A 107 3.82 -23.52 -32.65
C ALA A 107 4.18 -24.98 -32.35
N GLU A 108 5.12 -25.22 -31.43
CA GLU A 108 5.51 -26.55 -30.95
C GLU A 108 4.47 -27.21 -30.03
N TYR A 109 3.46 -26.46 -29.55
CA TYR A 109 2.37 -26.99 -28.73
C TYR A 109 1.05 -26.96 -29.49
N THR A 110 0.35 -28.09 -29.48
CA THR A 110 -1.05 -28.15 -29.93
C THR A 110 -2.02 -27.90 -28.77
N LYS A 111 -3.29 -27.62 -29.07
CA LYS A 111 -4.30 -27.35 -28.02
C LYS A 111 -4.59 -28.58 -27.18
N GLU A 112 -4.44 -29.76 -27.78
CA GLU A 112 -4.73 -31.06 -27.19
C GLU A 112 -3.63 -31.49 -26.21
N GLU A 113 -2.42 -30.94 -26.34
CA GLU A 113 -1.25 -31.26 -25.51
C GLU A 113 -1.12 -30.38 -24.27
N ILE A 114 -1.92 -29.30 -24.15
CA ILE A 114 -1.77 -28.30 -23.10
C ILE A 114 -3.10 -27.97 -22.42
N LEU A 115 -3.05 -27.82 -21.10
CA LEU A 115 -4.16 -27.35 -20.28
C LEU A 115 -4.25 -25.82 -20.36
N TRP A 116 -5.49 -25.32 -20.43
CA TRP A 116 -5.83 -23.89 -20.35
C TRP A 116 -5.02 -22.97 -21.29
N GLY A 117 -4.58 -23.52 -22.43
CA GLY A 117 -3.80 -22.83 -23.45
C GLY A 117 -2.45 -22.29 -22.99
N ALA A 118 -1.91 -22.75 -21.85
CA ALA A 118 -0.67 -22.23 -21.28
C ALA A 118 0.04 -23.14 -20.28
N VAL A 119 -0.47 -24.34 -19.97
CA VAL A 119 0.07 -25.18 -18.90
C VAL A 119 0.25 -26.60 -19.41
N LYS A 120 1.40 -27.22 -19.17
CA LYS A 120 1.62 -28.63 -19.53
C LYS A 120 0.91 -29.55 -18.51
N PRO A 121 0.33 -30.68 -18.93
CA PRO A 121 -0.33 -31.62 -18.00
C PRO A 121 0.62 -32.23 -16.97
N SER A 122 1.88 -32.47 -17.36
CA SER A 122 2.91 -32.95 -16.44
C SER A 122 3.36 -31.82 -15.52
N GLU A 123 3.30 -32.04 -14.20
CA GLU A 123 3.81 -31.12 -13.17
C GLU A 123 3.23 -29.69 -13.20
N PHE A 124 2.17 -29.47 -13.98
CA PHE A 124 1.58 -28.15 -14.21
C PHE A 124 2.60 -27.08 -14.61
N GLU A 125 3.57 -27.43 -15.46
CA GLU A 125 4.59 -26.51 -15.94
C GLU A 125 3.98 -25.41 -16.82
N ASN A 126 4.28 -24.14 -16.51
CA ASN A 126 3.77 -23.00 -17.25
C ASN A 126 4.55 -22.76 -18.55
N ILE A 127 3.81 -22.57 -19.64
CA ILE A 127 4.33 -22.12 -20.93
C ILE A 127 4.35 -20.59 -20.90
N TYR A 128 5.55 -20.02 -20.78
CA TYR A 128 5.76 -18.59 -20.75
C TYR A 128 6.26 -18.07 -22.10
N VAL A 129 5.62 -17.03 -22.61
CA VAL A 129 5.98 -16.36 -23.87
C VAL A 129 6.42 -14.92 -23.64
N ILE A 130 7.28 -14.41 -24.52
CA ILE A 130 7.68 -13.00 -24.53
C ILE A 130 6.62 -12.21 -25.30
N PRO A 131 5.88 -11.29 -24.67
CA PRO A 131 4.93 -10.43 -25.38
C PRO A 131 5.60 -9.60 -26.47
N GLU A 132 4.88 -9.30 -27.56
CA GLU A 132 5.46 -8.64 -28.74
C GLU A 132 6.10 -7.28 -28.41
N ASP A 133 5.47 -6.51 -27.54
CA ASP A 133 5.95 -5.21 -27.05
C ASP A 133 7.22 -5.32 -26.18
N ARG A 134 7.58 -6.53 -25.73
CA ARG A 134 8.74 -6.80 -24.88
C ARG A 134 9.93 -7.40 -25.61
N LYS A 135 9.74 -7.95 -26.81
CA LYS A 135 10.83 -8.58 -27.61
C LYS A 135 12.03 -7.66 -27.82
N LYS A 136 11.80 -6.38 -28.10
CA LYS A 136 12.87 -5.40 -28.30
C LYS A 136 13.69 -5.19 -27.02
N VAL A 137 13.03 -5.10 -25.87
CA VAL A 137 13.69 -4.93 -24.56
C VAL A 137 14.51 -6.18 -24.21
N VAL A 138 13.94 -7.37 -24.39
CA VAL A 138 14.65 -8.63 -24.15
C VAL A 138 15.89 -8.75 -25.03
N LYS A 139 15.77 -8.41 -26.32
CA LYS A 139 16.91 -8.41 -27.24
C LYS A 139 18.04 -7.48 -26.77
N GLU A 140 17.71 -6.23 -26.41
CA GLU A 140 18.70 -5.27 -25.91
C GLU A 140 19.36 -5.76 -24.62
N LEU A 141 18.58 -6.26 -23.66
CA LEU A 141 19.10 -6.76 -22.39
C LEU A 141 20.00 -7.98 -22.59
N ARG A 142 19.66 -8.88 -23.53
CA ARG A 142 20.46 -10.06 -23.84
C ARG A 142 21.81 -9.68 -24.43
N GLU A 143 21.83 -8.76 -25.40
CA GLU A 143 23.07 -8.25 -26.00
C GLU A 143 24.01 -7.59 -24.97
N LEU A 144 23.46 -6.96 -23.94
CA LEU A 144 24.23 -6.39 -22.84
C LEU A 144 24.70 -7.46 -21.85
N ALA A 145 23.82 -8.40 -21.51
CA ALA A 145 24.13 -9.49 -20.59
C ALA A 145 25.25 -10.40 -21.13
N ASP A 146 25.25 -10.69 -22.44
CA ASP A 146 26.29 -11.49 -23.11
C ASP A 146 27.69 -10.85 -23.03
N LYS A 147 27.77 -9.52 -22.87
CA LYS A 147 29.02 -8.77 -22.77
C LYS A 147 29.42 -8.50 -21.32
N ALA A 148 28.49 -8.57 -20.38
CA ALA A 148 28.74 -8.21 -18.99
C ALA A 148 29.54 -9.30 -18.26
N PRO A 149 30.50 -8.93 -17.38
CA PRO A 149 31.23 -9.90 -16.57
C PRO A 149 30.29 -10.60 -15.57
N ASP A 150 29.36 -9.81 -15.00
CA ASP A 150 28.33 -10.19 -14.04
C ASP A 150 27.00 -9.52 -14.39
N VAL A 151 25.89 -10.19 -14.07
CA VAL A 151 24.53 -9.66 -14.18
C VAL A 151 23.88 -9.62 -12.81
N TYR A 152 23.44 -8.45 -12.39
CA TYR A 152 22.72 -8.20 -11.15
C TYR A 152 21.23 -8.00 -11.42
N LEU A 153 20.37 -8.72 -10.70
CA LEU A 153 18.91 -8.59 -10.78
C LEU A 153 18.40 -7.85 -9.55
N ALA A 154 17.92 -6.62 -9.76
CA ALA A 154 17.55 -5.64 -8.75
C ALA A 154 16.05 -5.32 -8.78
N THR A 155 15.23 -6.37 -8.89
CA THR A 155 13.76 -6.29 -8.81
C THR A 155 13.29 -6.14 -7.37
N ASP A 156 12.02 -5.75 -7.18
CA ASP A 156 11.45 -5.56 -5.84
C ASP A 156 11.49 -6.85 -5.00
N ASP A 157 11.56 -6.72 -3.67
CA ASP A 157 11.63 -7.85 -2.75
C ASP A 157 10.23 -8.39 -2.40
N ASP A 158 9.47 -8.77 -3.42
CA ASP A 158 8.21 -9.50 -3.25
C ASP A 158 8.12 -10.67 -4.25
N ARG A 159 7.04 -11.46 -4.19
CA ARG A 159 6.86 -12.62 -5.07
C ARG A 159 6.84 -12.22 -6.56
N GLU A 160 6.28 -11.06 -6.87
CA GLU A 160 6.23 -10.54 -8.25
C GLU A 160 7.63 -10.17 -8.73
N GLY A 161 8.40 -9.43 -7.93
CA GLY A 161 9.78 -9.07 -8.22
C GLY A 161 10.69 -10.27 -8.37
N GLU A 162 10.52 -11.31 -7.54
CA GLU A 162 11.28 -12.56 -7.68
C GLU A 162 10.91 -13.32 -8.96
N ALA A 163 9.63 -13.33 -9.34
CA ALA A 163 9.21 -13.91 -10.62
C ALA A 163 9.77 -13.15 -11.82
N ILE A 164 9.85 -11.82 -11.77
CA ILE A 164 10.50 -11.01 -12.80
C ILE A 164 11.99 -11.38 -12.89
N ALA A 165 12.69 -11.53 -11.75
CA ALA A 165 14.09 -11.94 -11.74
C ALA A 165 14.28 -13.33 -12.37
N TYR A 166 13.44 -14.30 -12.02
CA TYR A 166 13.46 -15.63 -12.62
C TYR A 166 13.19 -15.56 -14.14
N HIS A 167 12.16 -14.83 -14.57
CA HIS A 167 11.88 -14.67 -16.00
C HIS A 167 12.99 -13.96 -16.77
N LEU A 168 13.70 -13.02 -16.14
CA LEU A 168 14.91 -12.38 -16.71
C LEU A 168 16.03 -13.39 -16.91
N LYS A 169 16.32 -14.22 -15.91
CA LYS A 169 17.30 -15.30 -16.04
C LYS A 169 17.00 -16.18 -17.25
N GLU A 170 15.75 -16.64 -17.35
CA GLU A 170 15.33 -17.56 -18.40
C GLU A 170 15.28 -16.92 -19.80
N ALA A 171 14.60 -15.76 -19.96
CA ALA A 171 14.43 -15.15 -21.27
C ALA A 171 15.72 -14.55 -21.85
N LEU A 172 16.66 -14.16 -20.99
CA LEU A 172 17.97 -13.68 -21.44
C LEU A 172 18.95 -14.84 -21.67
N GLU A 173 18.57 -16.08 -21.35
CA GLU A 173 19.39 -17.29 -21.47
C GLU A 173 20.76 -17.10 -20.78
N LEU A 174 20.74 -16.58 -19.55
CA LEU A 174 21.95 -16.24 -18.81
C LEU A 174 22.78 -17.51 -18.54
N LYS A 175 24.02 -17.54 -19.04
CA LYS A 175 24.93 -18.69 -18.91
C LYS A 175 25.50 -18.87 -17.51
N LYS A 176 25.57 -17.79 -16.74
CA LYS A 176 26.04 -17.77 -15.35
C LYS A 176 24.86 -17.48 -14.44
N GLU A 177 24.90 -18.00 -13.22
CA GLU A 177 23.92 -17.65 -12.21
C GLU A 177 23.98 -16.13 -11.94
N PRO A 178 22.87 -15.40 -12.12
CA PRO A 178 22.86 -13.97 -11.86
C PRO A 178 22.92 -13.68 -10.36
N LYS A 179 23.43 -12.51 -10.01
CA LYS A 179 23.50 -12.00 -8.64
C LYS A 179 22.17 -11.32 -8.29
N ARG A 180 21.40 -11.86 -7.34
CA ARG A 180 20.12 -11.27 -6.90
C ARG A 180 20.39 -10.24 -5.79
N ILE A 181 19.93 -9.00 -5.97
CA ILE A 181 20.09 -7.94 -4.95
C ILE A 181 18.75 -7.37 -4.53
N LYS A 182 18.52 -7.25 -3.23
CA LYS A 182 17.26 -6.82 -2.61
C LYS A 182 17.52 -5.62 -1.71
N PHE A 183 16.60 -4.67 -1.68
CA PHE A 183 16.64 -3.52 -0.77
C PHE A 183 15.23 -2.99 -0.53
N ASN A 184 14.97 -2.55 0.71
CA ASN A 184 13.68 -1.98 1.12
C ASN A 184 13.56 -0.48 0.81
N GLU A 185 14.68 0.18 0.50
CA GLU A 185 14.79 1.59 0.15
C GLU A 185 15.94 1.79 -0.83
N ILE A 186 15.87 2.85 -1.65
CA ILE A 186 16.88 3.13 -2.68
C ILE A 186 17.81 4.24 -2.18
N THR A 187 18.61 3.92 -1.17
CA THR A 187 19.65 4.81 -0.61
C THR A 187 21.04 4.29 -1.00
N GLU A 188 22.05 5.16 -0.99
CA GLU A 188 23.42 4.77 -1.30
C GLU A 188 23.94 3.64 -0.39
N PRO A 189 23.79 3.68 0.95
CA PRO A 189 24.20 2.57 1.81
C PRO A 189 23.48 1.26 1.50
N ALA A 190 22.15 1.30 1.25
CA ALA A 190 21.37 0.10 0.99
C ALA A 190 21.76 -0.56 -0.33
N VAL A 191 21.93 0.23 -1.39
CA VAL A 191 22.30 -0.27 -2.72
C VAL A 191 23.72 -0.82 -2.74
N LEU A 192 24.69 -0.14 -2.12
CA LEU A 192 26.08 -0.62 -2.07
C LEU A 192 26.19 -1.92 -1.25
N ASN A 193 25.54 -1.99 -0.09
CA ASN A 193 25.50 -3.21 0.72
C ASN A 193 24.89 -4.40 -0.06
N ALA A 194 23.85 -4.15 -0.85
CA ALA A 194 23.21 -5.19 -1.66
C ALA A 194 24.10 -5.67 -2.83
N ILE A 195 24.92 -4.78 -3.42
CA ILE A 195 25.90 -5.15 -4.45
C ILE A 195 27.05 -5.98 -3.88
N GLU A 196 27.49 -5.67 -2.66
CA GLU A 196 28.56 -6.38 -1.95
C GLU A 196 28.11 -7.77 -1.46
N ASN A 197 26.83 -7.91 -1.09
CA ASN A 197 26.25 -9.14 -0.55
C ASN A 197 25.10 -9.66 -1.44
N PRO A 198 25.38 -10.08 -2.69
CA PRO A 198 24.35 -10.61 -3.56
C PRO A 198 23.89 -11.99 -3.10
N GLU A 199 22.59 -12.23 -3.22
CA GLU A 199 21.95 -13.52 -3.01
C GLU A 199 21.77 -14.26 -4.35
N VAL A 200 21.12 -15.42 -4.28
CA VAL A 200 20.59 -16.15 -5.43
C VAL A 200 19.08 -15.91 -5.56
N ILE A 201 18.51 -16.26 -6.71
CA ILE A 201 17.06 -16.19 -6.89
C ILE A 201 16.37 -17.17 -5.93
N ASP A 202 15.38 -16.67 -5.20
CA ASP A 202 14.56 -17.45 -4.29
C ASP A 202 13.52 -18.26 -5.09
N ILE A 203 13.83 -19.54 -5.29
CA ILE A 203 12.97 -20.48 -6.02
C ILE A 203 11.65 -20.70 -5.28
N GLY A 204 11.60 -20.64 -3.95
CA GLY A 204 10.37 -20.75 -3.17
C GLY A 204 9.37 -19.63 -3.50
N LYS A 205 9.85 -18.37 -3.51
CA LYS A 205 9.04 -17.21 -3.93
C LYS A 205 8.55 -17.34 -5.36
N PHE A 206 9.42 -17.77 -6.29
CA PHE A 206 9.03 -17.99 -7.67
C PHE A 206 7.98 -19.09 -7.81
N LYS A 207 8.14 -20.25 -7.16
CA LYS A 207 7.19 -21.37 -7.24
C LYS A 207 5.86 -21.06 -6.58
N SER A 208 5.85 -20.30 -5.50
CA SER A 208 4.61 -19.73 -4.92
C SER A 208 3.91 -18.79 -5.90
N TYR A 209 4.65 -17.92 -6.60
CA TYR A 209 4.10 -17.08 -7.67
C TYR A 209 3.55 -17.91 -8.83
N GLU A 210 4.30 -18.91 -9.29
CA GLU A 210 3.93 -19.80 -10.38
C GLU A 210 2.63 -20.56 -10.05
N ALA A 211 2.56 -21.16 -8.85
CA ALA A 211 1.36 -21.82 -8.33
C ALA A 211 0.14 -20.91 -8.38
N ARG A 212 0.27 -19.67 -7.87
CA ARG A 212 -0.79 -18.67 -7.88
C ARG A 212 -1.25 -18.37 -9.31
N ARG A 213 -0.30 -18.15 -10.22
CA ARG A 213 -0.58 -17.81 -11.62
C ARG A 213 -1.30 -18.96 -12.33
N THR A 214 -0.89 -20.20 -12.09
CA THR A 214 -1.52 -21.41 -12.64
C THR A 214 -2.91 -21.64 -12.06
N LEU A 215 -3.10 -21.47 -10.76
CA LEU A 215 -4.41 -21.59 -10.12
C LEU A 215 -5.41 -20.55 -10.65
N ASP A 216 -4.99 -19.29 -10.77
CA ASP A 216 -5.86 -18.22 -11.31
C ASP A 216 -6.21 -18.51 -12.78
N ARG A 217 -5.27 -19.06 -13.56
CA ARG A 217 -5.50 -19.53 -14.94
C ARG A 217 -6.52 -20.66 -14.99
N MET A 218 -6.35 -21.66 -14.12
CA MET A 218 -7.21 -22.84 -14.00
C MET A 218 -8.64 -22.44 -13.66
N ILE A 219 -8.85 -21.69 -12.57
CA ILE A 219 -10.18 -21.20 -12.16
C ILE A 219 -10.81 -20.35 -13.28
N GLY A 220 -10.02 -19.47 -13.89
CA GLY A 220 -10.48 -18.61 -14.97
C GLY A 220 -10.98 -19.39 -16.18
N TYR A 221 -10.28 -20.44 -16.60
CA TYR A 221 -10.65 -21.25 -17.76
C TYR A 221 -11.77 -22.26 -17.48
N GLU A 222 -11.84 -22.81 -16.27
CA GLU A 222 -12.85 -23.81 -15.92
C GLU A 222 -14.21 -23.16 -15.58
N ILE A 223 -14.21 -22.08 -14.79
CA ILE A 223 -15.46 -21.49 -14.26
C ILE A 223 -16.00 -20.38 -15.16
N SER A 224 -15.15 -19.51 -15.73
CA SER A 224 -15.63 -18.34 -16.50
C SER A 224 -16.46 -18.69 -17.74
N PRO A 225 -16.19 -19.77 -18.50
CA PRO A 225 -17.07 -20.16 -19.59
C PRO A 225 -18.49 -20.50 -19.15
N LYS A 226 -18.65 -21.11 -17.97
CA LYS A 226 -19.96 -21.48 -17.40
C LYS A 226 -20.74 -20.26 -16.92
N LEU A 227 -20.05 -19.21 -16.48
CA LEU A 227 -20.69 -17.92 -16.16
C LEU A 227 -21.38 -17.26 -17.37
N ARG A 228 -21.05 -17.67 -18.61
CA ARG A 228 -21.76 -17.19 -19.81
C ARG A 228 -23.21 -17.66 -19.88
N ASP A 229 -23.56 -18.72 -19.17
CA ASP A 229 -24.93 -19.23 -19.08
C ASP A 229 -25.88 -18.21 -18.42
N LEU A 230 -25.34 -17.24 -17.68
CA LEU A 230 -26.07 -16.07 -17.15
C LEU A 230 -26.37 -14.97 -18.19
N GLY A 231 -26.01 -15.17 -19.47
CA GLY A 231 -26.38 -14.28 -20.57
C GLY A 231 -25.48 -13.06 -20.78
N GLY A 232 -24.29 -13.00 -20.17
CA GLY A 232 -23.33 -11.92 -20.39
C GLY A 232 -22.07 -12.36 -21.12
N ALA A 233 -21.69 -11.63 -22.18
CA ALA A 233 -20.38 -11.78 -22.81
C ALA A 233 -19.29 -11.22 -21.87
N PHE A 234 -18.15 -11.93 -21.77
CA PHE A 234 -16.93 -11.50 -21.05
C PHE A 234 -17.04 -11.39 -19.51
N ILE A 235 -17.79 -12.30 -18.88
CA ILE A 235 -17.80 -12.44 -17.42
C ILE A 235 -16.63 -13.34 -17.00
N SER A 236 -15.74 -12.84 -16.14
CA SER A 236 -14.69 -13.65 -15.52
C SER A 236 -14.87 -13.67 -14.01
N THR A 237 -14.60 -14.83 -13.40
CA THR A 237 -14.41 -14.93 -11.96
C THR A 237 -12.99 -15.41 -11.67
N GLY A 238 -12.47 -15.01 -10.53
CA GLY A 238 -11.15 -15.39 -10.05
C GLY A 238 -11.20 -15.54 -8.55
N ARG A 239 -10.23 -16.26 -8.00
CA ARG A 239 -10.17 -16.65 -6.59
C ARG A 239 -10.44 -15.50 -5.61
N VAL A 240 -9.97 -14.29 -5.92
CA VAL A 240 -10.14 -13.13 -5.05
C VAL A 240 -11.24 -12.17 -5.51
N GLN A 241 -11.61 -12.20 -6.81
CA GLN A 241 -12.65 -11.34 -7.37
C GLN A 241 -14.04 -11.73 -6.84
N GLY A 242 -14.35 -13.05 -6.83
CA GLY A 242 -15.64 -13.56 -6.36
C GLY A 242 -15.99 -13.14 -4.92
N PRO A 243 -15.12 -13.41 -3.93
CA PRO A 243 -15.32 -12.98 -2.55
C PRO A 243 -15.47 -11.45 -2.41
N ALA A 244 -14.70 -10.66 -3.16
CA ALA A 244 -14.81 -9.21 -3.14
C ALA A 244 -16.17 -8.73 -3.68
N ILE A 245 -16.68 -9.33 -4.76
CA ILE A 245 -18.02 -9.06 -5.29
C ILE A 245 -19.08 -9.47 -4.28
N ARG A 246 -18.94 -10.64 -3.65
CA ARG A 246 -19.85 -11.15 -2.61
C ARG A 246 -19.99 -10.17 -1.46
N LEU A 247 -18.89 -9.61 -0.94
CA LEU A 247 -18.93 -8.60 0.13
C LEU A 247 -19.81 -7.39 -0.25
N ILE A 248 -19.69 -6.91 -1.48
CA ILE A 248 -20.47 -5.77 -1.97
C ILE A 248 -21.95 -6.16 -2.14
N VAL A 249 -22.24 -7.35 -2.69
CA VAL A 249 -23.61 -7.85 -2.85
C VAL A 249 -24.29 -8.04 -1.50
N GLU A 250 -23.64 -8.71 -0.54
CA GLU A 250 -24.17 -8.90 0.82
C GLU A 250 -24.42 -7.56 1.51
N LYS A 251 -23.55 -6.57 1.29
CA LYS A 251 -23.74 -5.22 1.82
C LYS A 251 -24.95 -4.52 1.22
N GLU A 252 -25.16 -4.65 -0.08
CA GLU A 252 -26.33 -4.05 -0.73
C GLU A 252 -27.62 -4.75 -0.30
N GLU A 253 -27.61 -6.07 -0.14
CA GLU A 253 -28.76 -6.80 0.41
C GLU A 253 -29.07 -6.43 1.87
N GLU A 254 -28.04 -6.23 2.70
CA GLU A 254 -28.19 -5.72 4.07
C GLU A 254 -28.91 -4.37 4.05
N ARG A 255 -28.55 -3.48 3.12
CA ARG A 255 -29.19 -2.17 2.94
C ARG A 255 -30.62 -2.29 2.42
N LEU A 256 -30.90 -3.19 1.48
CA LEU A 256 -32.25 -3.40 0.94
C LEU A 256 -33.23 -3.98 1.97
N ARG A 257 -32.73 -4.83 2.89
CA ARG A 257 -33.52 -5.41 3.98
C ARG A 257 -33.64 -4.49 5.20
N PHE A 258 -32.96 -3.35 5.21
CA PHE A 258 -32.91 -2.46 6.36
C PHE A 258 -34.24 -1.72 6.54
N VAL A 259 -34.82 -1.83 7.73
CA VAL A 259 -36.04 -1.09 8.11
C VAL A 259 -35.63 0.13 8.92
N ARG A 260 -35.92 1.33 8.41
CA ARG A 260 -35.62 2.59 9.10
C ARG A 260 -36.55 2.77 10.30
N SER A 261 -36.00 3.28 11.39
CA SER A 261 -36.73 3.64 12.61
C SER A 261 -36.60 5.12 12.86
N LYS A 262 -37.73 5.74 13.18
CA LYS A 262 -37.80 7.13 13.62
C LYS A 262 -37.26 7.29 15.04
N TYR A 263 -36.49 8.34 15.28
CA TYR A 263 -36.08 8.83 16.59
C TYR A 263 -35.95 10.36 16.55
N PHE A 264 -35.91 11.00 17.72
CA PHE A 264 -35.82 12.45 17.82
C PHE A 264 -34.54 12.84 18.54
N GLU A 265 -33.88 13.88 18.05
CA GLU A 265 -32.88 14.62 18.79
C GLU A 265 -33.48 15.96 19.19
N ILE A 266 -33.35 16.33 20.46
CA ILE A 266 -33.87 17.59 21.01
C ILE A 266 -32.68 18.43 21.46
N GLU A 267 -32.65 19.66 20.99
CA GLU A 267 -31.67 20.66 21.40
C GLU A 267 -32.38 21.86 22.02
N ALA A 268 -31.70 22.53 22.94
CA ALA A 268 -32.20 23.71 23.63
C ALA A 268 -31.12 24.79 23.66
N THR A 269 -31.50 26.01 23.29
CA THR A 269 -30.66 27.19 23.47
C THR A 269 -30.82 27.67 24.89
N CYS A 270 -29.75 27.51 25.66
CA CYS A 270 -29.65 27.87 27.06
C CYS A 270 -28.93 29.21 27.19
N LYS A 271 -29.30 29.99 28.22
CA LYS A 271 -28.74 31.30 28.50
C LYS A 271 -28.38 31.43 29.97
N THR A 272 -27.25 32.07 30.19
CA THR A 272 -26.82 32.60 31.49
C THR A 272 -26.71 34.12 31.39
N SER A 273 -26.32 34.79 32.48
CA SER A 273 -26.03 36.23 32.48
C SER A 273 -25.05 36.66 31.39
N ASP A 274 -24.10 35.78 31.05
CA ASP A 274 -22.91 36.16 30.28
C ASP A 274 -22.82 35.48 28.89
N ILE A 275 -23.49 34.34 28.69
CA ILE A 275 -23.32 33.51 27.48
C ILE A 275 -24.59 32.71 27.13
N GLU A 276 -24.86 32.61 25.83
CA GLU A 276 -25.82 31.67 25.22
C GLU A 276 -25.10 30.46 24.62
N PHE A 277 -25.65 29.26 24.83
CA PHE A 277 -25.05 28.01 24.36
C PHE A 277 -26.13 26.96 24.05
N VAL A 278 -25.79 25.96 23.22
CA VAL A 278 -26.72 24.90 22.83
C VAL A 278 -26.43 23.62 23.62
N ALA A 279 -27.44 23.09 24.29
CA ALA A 279 -27.38 21.82 25.00
C ALA A 279 -28.33 20.79 24.37
N ASN A 280 -27.95 19.51 24.40
CA ASN A 280 -28.73 18.43 23.79
C ASN A 280 -29.37 17.57 24.87
N LEU A 281 -30.60 17.10 24.65
CA LEU A 281 -31.27 16.18 25.56
C LEU A 281 -30.48 14.87 25.73
N LYS A 282 -30.18 14.50 26.98
CA LYS A 282 -29.40 13.31 27.34
C LYS A 282 -30.25 12.22 27.98
N SER A 283 -31.16 12.60 28.88
CA SER A 283 -32.02 11.67 29.58
C SER A 283 -33.32 12.32 30.04
N VAL A 284 -34.33 11.46 30.23
CA VAL A 284 -35.66 11.79 30.77
C VAL A 284 -36.05 10.66 31.72
N LYS A 285 -36.74 10.94 32.83
CA LYS A 285 -37.09 9.95 33.87
C LYS A 285 -35.89 9.15 34.39
N GLY A 286 -34.69 9.74 34.36
CA GLY A 286 -33.42 9.09 34.70
C GLY A 286 -32.87 8.11 33.65
N ASN A 287 -33.58 7.87 32.55
CA ASN A 287 -33.17 6.98 31.47
C ASN A 287 -32.56 7.77 30.31
N ARG A 288 -31.45 7.28 29.75
CA ARG A 288 -30.80 7.95 28.61
C ARG A 288 -31.67 7.85 27.36
N ILE A 289 -31.70 8.91 26.56
CA ILE A 289 -32.45 8.91 25.30
C ILE A 289 -31.84 7.87 24.33
N ALA A 290 -32.72 7.15 23.64
CA ALA A 290 -32.36 6.22 22.59
C ALA A 290 -31.78 6.96 21.38
N SER A 291 -30.70 6.42 20.84
CA SER A 291 -30.04 6.90 19.63
C SER A 291 -30.21 5.89 18.49
N SER A 292 -29.67 6.21 17.32
CA SER A 292 -29.67 5.29 16.17
C SER A 292 -29.08 3.91 16.47
N LYS A 293 -28.16 3.79 17.44
CA LYS A 293 -27.52 2.52 17.84
C LYS A 293 -28.42 1.61 18.67
N ASP A 294 -29.52 2.14 19.19
CA ASP A 294 -30.46 1.41 20.06
C ASP A 294 -31.59 0.75 19.25
N PHE A 295 -31.45 0.70 17.91
CA PHE A 295 -32.32 -0.02 16.99
C PHE A 295 -31.53 -1.09 16.23
N ASP A 296 -32.16 -2.23 15.96
CA ASP A 296 -31.59 -3.25 15.07
C ASP A 296 -31.89 -2.98 13.58
N LYS A 297 -31.35 -3.84 12.72
CA LYS A 297 -31.55 -3.80 11.26
C LYS A 297 -33.00 -4.02 10.80
N LYS A 298 -33.87 -4.54 11.68
CA LYS A 298 -35.32 -4.72 11.44
C LYS A 298 -36.14 -3.58 12.04
N GLY A 299 -35.46 -2.53 12.50
CA GLY A 299 -36.06 -1.35 13.10
C GLY A 299 -36.60 -1.56 14.52
N LYS A 300 -36.27 -2.68 15.16
CA LYS A 300 -36.73 -2.99 16.52
C LYS A 300 -35.85 -2.32 17.56
N LYS A 301 -36.49 -1.85 18.63
CA LYS A 301 -35.85 -1.35 19.85
C LYS A 301 -35.12 -2.50 20.54
N ILE A 302 -33.81 -2.37 20.75
CA ILE A 302 -32.98 -3.45 21.35
C ILE A 302 -32.44 -3.12 22.74
N ASN A 303 -32.50 -1.87 23.17
CA ASN A 303 -31.96 -1.45 24.45
C ASN A 303 -33.10 -1.05 25.40
N LYS A 304 -33.38 -1.88 26.40
CA LYS A 304 -34.50 -1.65 27.34
C LYS A 304 -34.20 -0.53 28.36
N ASP A 305 -32.92 -0.20 28.56
CA ASP A 305 -32.49 0.83 29.52
C ASP A 305 -32.50 2.24 28.89
N ARG A 306 -33.06 2.37 27.69
CA ARG A 306 -33.15 3.64 26.94
C ARG A 306 -34.58 4.11 26.84
N GLU A 307 -34.73 5.42 26.92
CA GLU A 307 -36.01 6.08 26.70
C GLU A 307 -36.20 6.34 25.21
N TYR A 308 -37.27 5.80 24.64
CA TYR A 308 -37.63 6.00 23.24
C TYR A 308 -38.76 7.03 23.15
N ILE A 309 -38.40 8.28 22.89
CA ILE A 309 -39.32 9.41 22.84
C ILE A 309 -40.28 9.26 21.63
N SER A 310 -41.58 9.34 21.87
CA SER A 310 -42.59 9.44 20.80
C SER A 310 -42.72 10.88 20.29
N GLU A 311 -43.37 11.08 19.15
CA GLU A 311 -43.62 12.44 18.63
C GLU A 311 -44.47 13.29 19.59
N LYS A 312 -45.42 12.65 20.28
CA LYS A 312 -46.22 13.30 21.33
C LYS A 312 -45.33 13.73 22.50
N ASP A 313 -44.50 12.82 23.02
CA ASP A 313 -43.59 13.11 24.13
C ASP A 313 -42.58 14.20 23.75
N CYS A 314 -42.08 14.17 22.51
CA CYS A 314 -41.18 15.19 21.98
C CYS A 314 -41.84 16.58 22.03
N ASN A 315 -43.07 16.71 21.55
CA ASN A 315 -43.80 17.99 21.56
C ASN A 315 -44.12 18.47 22.98
N GLU A 316 -44.38 17.56 23.93
CA GLU A 316 -44.59 17.91 25.33
C GLU A 316 -43.28 18.37 26.00
N ILE A 317 -42.17 17.67 25.76
CA ILE A 317 -40.85 18.06 26.24
C ILE A 317 -40.47 19.45 25.71
N LEU A 318 -40.68 19.75 24.43
CA LEU A 318 -40.40 21.09 23.87
C LEU A 318 -41.21 22.20 24.57
N LYS A 319 -42.48 21.96 24.93
CA LYS A 319 -43.30 22.93 25.67
C LYS A 319 -42.78 23.16 27.09
N ILE A 320 -42.30 22.11 27.75
CA ILE A 320 -41.70 22.19 29.08
C ILE A 320 -40.39 22.98 29.01
N LEU A 321 -39.52 22.66 28.04
CA LEU A 321 -38.25 23.35 27.84
C LEU A 321 -38.44 24.83 27.54
N ASN A 322 -39.38 25.20 26.65
CA ASN A 322 -39.63 26.61 26.30
C ASN A 322 -40.25 27.46 27.42
N SER A 323 -40.76 26.84 28.48
CA SER A 323 -41.34 27.55 29.63
C SER A 323 -40.55 27.36 30.92
N GLY A 324 -39.42 26.64 30.86
CA GLY A 324 -38.65 26.20 32.01
C GLY A 324 -37.43 27.07 32.30
N SER A 325 -37.11 27.17 33.59
CA SER A 325 -35.75 27.44 34.05
C SER A 325 -35.17 26.12 34.55
N ALA A 326 -33.89 25.92 34.32
CA ALA A 326 -33.16 24.73 34.74
C ALA A 326 -32.01 25.12 35.67
N LYS A 327 -31.39 24.12 36.28
CA LYS A 327 -30.19 24.31 37.09
C LYS A 327 -29.07 23.42 36.58
N THR A 328 -27.83 23.87 36.72
CA THR A 328 -26.68 23.00 36.51
C THR A 328 -26.69 21.90 37.58
N SER A 329 -26.95 20.65 37.19
CA SER A 329 -27.03 19.53 38.14
C SER A 329 -25.70 18.84 38.38
N LYS A 330 -24.81 18.85 37.37
CA LYS A 330 -23.54 18.16 37.45
C LYS A 330 -22.51 18.72 36.49
N ILE A 331 -21.29 18.91 36.98
CA ILE A 331 -20.12 19.22 36.16
C ILE A 331 -19.09 18.12 36.35
N LYS A 332 -18.69 17.48 35.25
CA LYS A 332 -17.71 16.39 35.27
C LYS A 332 -16.54 16.70 34.35
N GLU A 333 -15.35 16.65 34.91
CA GLU A 333 -14.10 16.64 34.13
C GLU A 333 -13.55 15.23 34.04
N THR A 334 -13.14 14.83 32.84
CA THR A 334 -12.53 13.52 32.59
C THR A 334 -11.25 13.68 31.81
N PRO A 335 -10.14 13.05 32.24
CA PRO A 335 -8.92 13.06 31.45
C PRO A 335 -9.14 12.32 30.14
N ARG A 336 -8.63 12.89 29.06
CA ARG A 336 -8.65 12.33 27.71
C ARG A 336 -7.22 12.21 27.20
N SER A 337 -6.87 11.05 26.66
CA SER A 337 -5.61 10.84 25.94
C SER A 337 -5.88 10.57 24.47
N GLY A 338 -5.07 11.17 23.59
CA GLY A 338 -4.97 10.85 22.18
C GLY A 338 -3.67 10.11 21.91
N LYS A 339 -3.74 8.89 21.39
CA LYS A 339 -2.56 8.10 21.05
C LYS A 339 -1.97 8.53 19.71
N PRO A 340 -0.64 8.53 19.56
CA PRO A 340 -0.01 8.79 18.28
C PRO A 340 -0.43 7.74 17.23
N PRO A 341 -0.46 8.10 15.94
CA PRO A 341 -0.75 7.16 14.87
C PRO A 341 0.34 6.08 14.79
N LYS A 342 -0.04 4.89 14.33
CA LYS A 342 0.93 3.83 14.02
C LYS A 342 1.66 4.15 12.71
N PRO A 343 2.89 3.66 12.51
CA PRO A 343 3.55 3.70 11.22
C PRO A 343 2.68 3.06 10.13
N LEU A 344 2.84 3.55 8.89
CA LEU A 344 1.95 3.18 7.81
C LEU A 344 2.35 1.82 7.20
N LYS A 345 1.41 0.89 7.13
CA LYS A 345 1.40 -0.19 6.14
C LYS A 345 0.55 0.18 4.92
N THR A 346 0.51 -0.64 3.87
CA THR A 346 -0.19 -0.33 2.61
C THR A 346 -1.65 0.10 2.79
N THR A 347 -2.45 -0.64 3.57
CA THR A 347 -3.88 -0.33 3.78
C THR A 347 -4.09 0.94 4.61
N SER A 348 -3.25 1.16 5.62
CA SER A 348 -3.29 2.40 6.42
C SER A 348 -2.80 3.63 5.65
N LEU A 349 -1.86 3.47 4.70
CA LEU A 349 -1.46 4.53 3.77
C LEU A 349 -2.64 4.92 2.85
N GLN A 350 -3.30 3.92 2.27
CA GLN A 350 -4.46 4.15 1.41
C GLN A 350 -5.61 4.81 2.17
N SER A 351 -5.85 4.41 3.43
CA SER A 351 -6.85 5.03 4.30
C SER A 351 -6.49 6.46 4.66
N SER A 352 -5.24 6.71 5.07
CA SER A 352 -4.76 8.04 5.44
C SER A 352 -4.77 8.99 4.24
N ALA A 353 -4.34 8.54 3.06
CA ALA A 353 -4.36 9.34 1.85
C ALA A 353 -5.80 9.65 1.39
N ARG A 354 -6.75 8.73 1.56
CA ARG A 354 -8.16 9.00 1.24
C ARG A 354 -8.78 10.06 2.16
N ASN A 355 -8.48 9.98 3.46
CA ASN A 355 -9.04 10.87 4.47
C ASN A 355 -8.43 12.28 4.41
N ASN A 356 -7.11 12.37 4.25
CA ASN A 356 -6.38 13.64 4.31
C ASN A 356 -6.25 14.32 2.92
N LEU A 357 -6.12 13.52 1.85
CA LEU A 357 -5.78 14.03 0.51
C LEU A 357 -6.85 13.75 -0.54
N GLY A 358 -7.89 12.99 -0.20
CA GLY A 358 -8.93 12.57 -1.16
C GLY A 358 -8.44 11.53 -2.19
N PHE A 359 -7.25 10.96 -2.03
CA PHE A 359 -6.68 10.04 -3.03
C PHE A 359 -7.37 8.68 -3.01
N GLN A 360 -7.68 8.18 -4.21
CA GLN A 360 -8.15 6.80 -4.39
C GLN A 360 -6.97 5.82 -4.33
N PRO A 361 -7.18 4.54 -3.96
CA PRO A 361 -6.10 3.56 -3.79
C PRO A 361 -5.12 3.48 -4.98
N ARG A 362 -5.61 3.46 -6.23
CA ARG A 362 -4.76 3.46 -7.44
C ARG A 362 -3.83 4.67 -7.50
N LYS A 363 -4.37 5.86 -7.23
CA LYS A 363 -3.60 7.11 -7.22
C LYS A 363 -2.56 7.08 -6.10
N THR A 364 -2.96 6.71 -4.89
CA THR A 364 -2.04 6.57 -3.74
C THR A 364 -0.87 5.65 -4.05
N MET A 365 -1.14 4.45 -4.58
CA MET A 365 -0.08 3.48 -4.88
C MET A 365 0.81 3.94 -6.05
N SER A 366 0.26 4.60 -7.06
CA SER A 366 1.06 5.14 -8.17
C SER A 366 2.01 6.25 -7.71
N VAL A 367 1.56 7.14 -6.83
CA VAL A 367 2.39 8.23 -6.28
C VAL A 367 3.43 7.66 -5.32
N ALA A 368 3.04 6.72 -4.45
CA ALA A 368 3.97 6.05 -3.54
C ALA A 368 5.06 5.28 -4.30
N GLN A 369 4.70 4.58 -5.38
CA GLN A 369 5.66 3.91 -6.26
C GLN A 369 6.68 4.89 -6.82
N LYS A 370 6.25 6.09 -7.25
CA LYS A 370 7.16 7.14 -7.74
C LYS A 370 8.11 7.61 -6.64
N LEU A 371 7.59 7.91 -5.44
CA LEU A 371 8.40 8.32 -4.29
C LEU A 371 9.45 7.26 -3.92
N TYR A 372 9.06 5.98 -3.89
CA TYR A 372 9.98 4.87 -3.63
C TYR A 372 11.07 4.74 -4.70
N GLN A 373 10.71 4.81 -5.98
CA GLN A 373 11.67 4.72 -7.10
C GLN A 373 12.66 5.88 -7.15
N GLU A 374 12.30 7.01 -6.55
CA GLU A 374 13.18 8.17 -6.36
C GLU A 374 14.02 8.10 -5.08
N GLY A 375 13.85 7.06 -4.27
CA GLY A 375 14.58 6.87 -3.02
C GLY A 375 14.04 7.70 -1.85
N LEU A 376 12.83 8.26 -1.94
CA LEU A 376 12.27 9.12 -0.89
C LEU A 376 11.56 8.36 0.22
N ILE A 377 10.94 7.22 -0.09
CA ILE A 377 10.27 6.38 0.91
C ILE A 377 10.71 4.92 0.79
N THR A 378 10.46 4.13 1.83
CA THR A 378 10.58 2.67 1.81
C THR A 378 9.52 2.02 0.91
N TYR A 379 9.69 0.72 0.65
CA TYR A 379 8.79 -0.05 -0.20
C TYR A 379 7.33 0.02 0.26
N MET A 380 6.44 0.45 -0.64
CA MET A 380 5.05 0.80 -0.32
C MET A 380 4.08 -0.39 -0.27
N ARG A 381 4.52 -1.60 -0.62
CA ARG A 381 3.73 -2.84 -0.55
C ARG A 381 4.20 -3.67 0.63
N THR A 382 3.68 -3.36 1.80
CA THR A 382 4.08 -3.94 3.08
C THR A 382 2.85 -4.06 3.98
N ASP A 383 2.78 -5.16 4.72
CA ASP A 383 1.83 -5.40 5.82
C ASP A 383 2.43 -5.03 7.19
N SER A 384 3.73 -4.71 7.22
CA SER A 384 4.48 -4.37 8.42
C SER A 384 4.22 -2.93 8.87
N ILE A 385 4.13 -2.75 10.18
CA ILE A 385 4.11 -1.44 10.86
C ILE A 385 5.39 -1.23 11.69
N ARG A 386 6.40 -2.08 11.52
CA ARG A 386 7.67 -2.00 12.25
C ARG A 386 8.56 -0.91 11.65
N LEU A 387 9.23 -0.14 12.49
CA LEU A 387 10.31 0.75 12.08
C LEU A 387 11.66 0.12 12.46
N SER A 388 12.66 0.28 11.60
CA SER A 388 14.06 -0.06 11.88
C SER A 388 14.63 0.86 12.97
N GLU A 389 15.70 0.42 13.64
CA GLU A 389 16.39 1.26 14.62
C GLU A 389 16.91 2.56 13.99
N ILE A 390 17.33 2.50 12.72
CA ILE A 390 17.79 3.66 11.96
C ILE A 390 16.65 4.68 11.81
N ALA A 391 15.46 4.22 11.40
CA ALA A 391 14.29 5.07 11.24
C ALA A 391 13.78 5.65 12.57
N ILE A 392 13.80 4.85 13.64
CA ILE A 392 13.43 5.32 14.98
C ILE A 392 14.37 6.44 15.43
N LYS A 393 15.68 6.27 15.24
CA LYS A 393 16.68 7.30 15.56
C LYS A 393 16.45 8.57 14.74
N ALA A 394 16.21 8.44 13.43
CA ALA A 394 15.94 9.58 12.54
C ALA A 394 14.69 10.37 12.98
N ALA A 395 13.58 9.69 13.25
CA ALA A 395 12.34 10.31 13.71
C ALA A 395 12.53 11.01 15.07
N ARG A 396 13.17 10.34 16.05
CA ARG A 396 13.42 10.89 17.39
C ARG A 396 14.37 12.08 17.35
N LYS A 397 15.39 12.05 16.49
CA LYS A 397 16.29 13.18 16.25
C LYS A 397 15.51 14.40 15.74
N TYR A 398 14.68 14.22 14.71
CA TYR A 398 13.84 15.29 14.20
C TYR A 398 12.93 15.88 15.29
N ILE A 399 12.32 15.05 16.14
CA ILE A 399 11.50 15.53 17.28
C ILE A 399 12.34 16.38 18.23
N SER A 400 13.53 15.90 18.61
CA SER A 400 14.41 16.63 19.56
C SER A 400 14.91 17.97 19.03
N GLU A 401 15.04 18.11 17.71
CA GLU A 401 15.53 19.34 17.06
C GLU A 401 14.41 20.35 16.80
N ASN A 402 13.15 19.90 16.69
CA ASN A 402 12.02 20.74 16.25
C ASN A 402 10.91 20.92 17.29
N PHE A 403 10.90 20.14 18.38
CA PHE A 403 9.87 20.17 19.42
C PHE A 403 10.47 20.24 20.83
N THR A 404 9.65 20.57 21.82
CA THR A 404 10.09 20.58 23.22
C THR A 404 10.34 19.16 23.73
N LYS A 405 11.14 19.03 24.80
CA LYS A 405 11.48 17.74 25.42
C LYS A 405 10.25 16.89 25.78
N ASP A 406 9.15 17.53 26.15
CA ASP A 406 7.91 16.83 26.52
C ASP A 406 7.24 16.10 25.35
N HIS A 407 7.59 16.41 24.09
CA HIS A 407 7.07 15.73 22.91
C HIS A 407 7.78 14.41 22.61
N LEU A 408 8.94 14.18 23.21
CA LEU A 408 9.77 13.00 22.97
C LEU A 408 9.60 12.01 24.12
N PRO A 409 9.02 10.81 23.88
CA PRO A 409 8.96 9.76 24.88
C PRO A 409 10.36 9.31 25.32
N ASN A 410 10.53 8.99 26.60
CA ASN A 410 11.81 8.53 27.16
C ASN A 410 12.34 7.30 26.39
N GLU A 411 11.47 6.31 26.17
CA GLU A 411 11.76 5.11 25.39
C GLU A 411 11.15 5.20 23.98
N PRO A 412 11.72 4.52 22.97
CA PRO A 412 11.14 4.49 21.63
C PRO A 412 9.79 3.76 21.62
N ASN A 413 8.85 4.27 20.80
CA ASN A 413 7.57 3.60 20.59
C ASN A 413 7.78 2.44 19.61
N LEU A 414 7.62 1.20 20.07
CA LEU A 414 7.77 0.01 19.24
C LEU A 414 6.41 -0.49 18.72
N TYR A 415 6.38 -0.92 17.46
CA TYR A 415 5.17 -1.35 16.76
C TYR A 415 5.41 -2.67 16.01
N GLY A 416 4.40 -3.54 16.01
CA GLY A 416 4.45 -4.86 15.36
C GLY A 416 4.90 -5.99 16.29
N ASP A 417 4.80 -7.24 15.82
CA ASP A 417 5.23 -8.41 16.58
C ASP A 417 6.75 -8.64 16.44
N ASN A 418 7.45 -8.64 17.58
CA ASN A 418 8.89 -8.94 17.65
C ASN A 418 9.24 -10.42 17.42
N LYS A 419 8.24 -11.31 17.30
CA LYS A 419 8.45 -12.77 17.25
C LYS A 419 8.94 -13.28 15.89
N ASN A 420 8.71 -12.54 14.81
CA ASN A 420 9.22 -12.85 13.47
C ASN A 420 10.23 -11.78 13.05
N ALA A 421 11.42 -11.79 13.67
CA ALA A 421 12.54 -10.95 13.26
C ALA A 421 13.00 -11.21 11.80
N GLN A 422 12.53 -12.30 11.18
CA GLN A 422 12.71 -12.63 9.76
C GLN A 422 11.75 -11.91 8.80
N ALA A 423 10.74 -11.17 9.29
CA ALA A 423 9.89 -10.36 8.41
C ALA A 423 10.73 -9.19 7.87
N ALA A 424 11.31 -9.34 6.68
CA ALA A 424 12.22 -8.40 6.02
C ALA A 424 11.58 -7.04 5.69
N HIS A 425 10.27 -6.87 5.89
CA HIS A 425 9.56 -5.66 5.52
C HIS A 425 9.43 -4.67 6.68
N GLU A 426 9.73 -3.41 6.36
CA GLU A 426 9.52 -2.26 7.23
C GLU A 426 8.18 -1.58 6.90
N ALA A 427 7.71 -0.72 7.80
CA ALA A 427 6.64 0.22 7.51
C ALA A 427 7.03 1.16 6.35
N ILE A 428 6.01 1.77 5.76
CA ILE A 428 6.12 2.86 4.79
C ILE A 428 6.50 4.13 5.55
N ARG A 429 7.73 4.59 5.35
CA ARG A 429 8.37 5.73 6.02
C ARG A 429 9.27 6.50 5.03
N PRO A 430 9.75 7.71 5.37
CA PRO A 430 10.84 8.33 4.63
C PRO A 430 12.10 7.47 4.62
N SER A 431 12.85 7.48 3.53
CA SER A 431 14.12 6.74 3.40
C SER A 431 15.28 7.39 4.16
N GLY A 432 16.33 6.61 4.40
CA GLY A 432 17.59 7.09 4.95
C GLY A 432 17.66 7.14 6.47
N ASP A 433 18.86 7.34 6.99
CA ASP A 433 19.18 7.62 8.40
C ASP A 433 18.95 9.08 8.78
N VAL A 434 18.81 9.95 7.79
CA VAL A 434 18.32 11.32 7.91
C VAL A 434 17.16 11.48 6.93
N PHE A 435 15.97 11.80 7.45
CA PHE A 435 14.80 12.01 6.62
C PHE A 435 14.89 13.36 5.91
N THR A 436 14.61 13.37 4.61
CA THR A 436 14.39 14.63 3.88
C THR A 436 13.17 15.33 4.45
N GLU A 437 13.29 16.55 4.95
CA GLU A 437 12.13 17.27 5.44
C GLU A 437 11.20 17.67 4.28
N PRO A 438 9.87 17.73 4.49
CA PRO A 438 8.94 18.16 3.45
C PRO A 438 9.35 19.47 2.76
N LYS A 439 9.83 20.47 3.53
CA LYS A 439 10.27 21.77 3.01
C LYS A 439 11.40 21.67 1.97
N GLU A 440 12.28 20.67 2.09
CA GLU A 440 13.38 20.45 1.15
C GLU A 440 12.89 19.94 -0.21
N LEU A 441 11.75 19.24 -0.22
CA LEU A 441 11.14 18.76 -1.46
C LEU A 441 10.55 19.87 -2.32
N LEU A 442 10.35 21.07 -1.79
CA LEU A 442 9.84 22.22 -2.56
C LEU A 442 10.78 22.66 -3.70
N GLY A 443 12.07 22.29 -3.63
CA GLY A 443 13.01 22.48 -4.74
C GLY A 443 12.74 21.57 -5.95
N LYS A 444 11.95 20.51 -5.77
CA LYS A 444 11.64 19.48 -6.80
C LYS A 444 10.16 19.38 -7.12
N TYR A 445 9.30 19.50 -6.10
CA TYR A 445 7.86 19.35 -6.17
C TYR A 445 7.16 20.63 -5.75
N LYS A 446 6.02 20.93 -6.36
CA LYS A 446 5.15 22.00 -5.86
C LYS A 446 4.41 21.51 -4.63
N GLU A 447 4.10 22.43 -3.71
CA GLU A 447 3.35 22.11 -2.48
C GLU A 447 1.99 21.46 -2.76
N ASP A 448 1.33 21.85 -3.86
CA ASP A 448 0.05 21.30 -4.28
C ASP A 448 0.15 19.98 -5.05
N SER A 449 1.37 19.52 -5.38
CA SER A 449 1.59 18.27 -6.11
C SER A 449 1.24 17.04 -5.28
N ASP A 450 0.86 15.97 -5.96
CA ASP A 450 0.46 14.74 -5.28
C ASP A 450 1.62 14.07 -4.55
N GLU A 451 2.83 14.15 -5.10
CA GLU A 451 4.07 13.64 -4.51
C GLU A 451 4.40 14.36 -3.21
N TYR A 452 4.38 15.70 -3.20
CA TYR A 452 4.64 16.49 -2.00
C TYR A 452 3.64 16.17 -0.90
N LYS A 453 2.35 16.15 -1.25
CA LYS A 453 1.27 15.85 -0.30
C LYS A 453 1.38 14.46 0.30
N LEU A 454 1.62 13.44 -0.53
CA LEU A 454 1.72 12.06 -0.04
C LEU A 454 3.00 11.84 0.78
N TYR A 455 4.13 12.41 0.36
CA TYR A 455 5.36 12.36 1.13
C TYR A 455 5.20 13.04 2.49
N SER A 456 4.63 14.25 2.53
CA SER A 456 4.39 15.00 3.77
C SER A 456 3.52 14.21 4.74
N LEU A 457 2.48 13.52 4.24
CA LEU A 457 1.65 12.63 5.04
C LEU A 457 2.48 11.47 5.64
N ILE A 458 3.29 10.79 4.82
CA ILE A 458 4.14 9.67 5.27
C ILE A 458 5.15 10.14 6.32
N PHE A 459 5.82 11.27 6.06
CA PHE A 459 6.76 11.90 6.97
C PHE A 459 6.11 12.22 8.32
N ASN A 460 5.00 12.98 8.29
CA ASN A 460 4.32 13.42 9.49
C ASN A 460 3.83 12.24 10.34
N VAL A 461 3.23 11.21 9.72
CA VAL A 461 2.77 10.01 10.44
C VAL A 461 3.94 9.24 11.04
N THR A 462 5.06 9.11 10.33
CA THR A 462 6.26 8.43 10.84
C THR A 462 6.83 9.13 12.06
N VAL A 463 7.01 10.45 11.99
CA VAL A 463 7.50 11.27 13.12
C VAL A 463 6.50 11.23 14.28
N ALA A 464 5.21 11.46 14.01
CA ALA A 464 4.16 11.43 15.03
C ALA A 464 4.10 10.09 15.77
N SER A 465 4.39 8.97 15.11
CA SER A 465 4.44 7.65 15.75
C SER A 465 5.48 7.56 16.87
N GLN A 466 6.52 8.39 16.85
CA GLN A 466 7.56 8.44 17.88
C GLN A 466 7.38 9.59 18.88
N MET A 467 6.25 10.32 18.82
CA MET A 467 5.93 11.40 19.75
C MET A 467 5.08 10.90 20.93
N THR A 468 4.99 11.71 21.98
CA THR A 468 4.13 11.46 23.15
C THR A 468 2.64 11.60 22.82
N GLU A 469 1.80 10.98 23.65
CA GLU A 469 0.35 11.12 23.60
C GLU A 469 -0.10 12.58 23.82
N ALA A 470 -1.18 12.96 23.13
CA ALA A 470 -1.89 14.20 23.42
C ALA A 470 -2.67 14.04 24.73
N LYS A 471 -2.69 15.07 25.58
CA LYS A 471 -3.42 15.08 26.85
C LYS A 471 -4.44 16.20 26.84
N GLY A 472 -5.67 15.88 27.21
CA GLY A 472 -6.76 16.83 27.29
C GLY A 472 -7.70 16.55 28.43
N ILE A 473 -8.61 17.48 28.67
CA ILE A 473 -9.68 17.38 29.65
C ILE A 473 -10.98 17.55 28.89
N THR A 474 -11.87 16.56 29.00
CA THR A 474 -13.25 16.69 28.54
C THR A 474 -14.10 17.12 29.72
N LYS A 475 -14.64 18.35 29.64
CA LYS A 475 -15.62 18.89 30.59
C LYS A 475 -17.02 18.64 30.02
N SER A 476 -17.87 18.01 30.83
CA SER A 476 -19.27 17.72 30.52
C SER A 476 -20.14 18.40 31.57
N ILE A 477 -21.12 19.17 31.10
CA ILE A 477 -22.07 19.90 31.94
C ILE A 477 -23.45 19.31 31.69
N GLU A 478 -24.13 18.92 32.77
CA GLU A 478 -25.52 18.47 32.76
C GLU A 478 -26.39 19.54 33.42
N ILE A 479 -27.49 19.86 32.75
CA ILE A 479 -28.47 20.88 33.14
C ILE A 479 -29.79 20.15 33.30
N GLU A 480 -30.42 20.33 34.45
CA GLU A 480 -31.58 19.55 34.85
C GLU A 480 -32.74 20.46 35.22
N LEU A 481 -33.93 20.05 34.80
CA LEU A 481 -35.19 20.56 35.28
C LEU A 481 -36.08 19.39 35.68
N GLU A 482 -36.93 19.61 36.68
CA GLU A 482 -37.87 18.62 37.17
C GLU A 482 -39.25 18.85 36.54
N ASP A 483 -39.87 17.81 36.01
CA ASP A 483 -41.23 17.84 35.49
C ASP A 483 -42.11 16.74 36.12
N GLY A 484 -43.40 17.03 36.31
CA GLY A 484 -44.34 16.08 36.94
C GLY A 484 -44.64 14.83 36.10
N THR A 485 -44.51 14.91 34.77
CA THR A 485 -44.80 13.81 33.83
C THR A 485 -43.53 13.08 33.39
N PHE A 486 -42.47 13.85 33.14
CA PHE A 486 -41.20 13.37 32.60
C PHE A 486 -40.11 13.24 33.66
N GLY A 487 -40.39 13.54 34.93
CA GLY A 487 -39.41 13.49 36.01
C GLY A 487 -38.20 14.39 35.70
N PRO A 488 -36.97 13.98 36.04
CA PRO A 488 -35.79 14.75 35.70
C PRO A 488 -35.53 14.70 34.19
N ILE A 489 -35.51 15.88 33.57
CA ILE A 489 -35.12 16.11 32.17
C ILE A 489 -33.70 16.69 32.20
N VAL A 490 -32.75 15.98 31.59
CA VAL A 490 -31.34 16.37 31.59
C VAL A 490 -30.89 16.74 30.19
N LEU A 491 -30.51 18.01 30.02
CA LEU A 491 -29.77 18.52 28.88
C LEU A 491 -28.26 18.40 29.15
N GLY A 492 -27.44 18.26 28.12
CA GLY A 492 -26.00 18.17 28.29
C GLY A 492 -25.19 18.75 27.14
N ILE A 493 -24.08 19.38 27.51
CA ILE A 493 -23.06 19.94 26.62
C ILE A 493 -21.69 19.42 27.06
N SER A 494 -20.79 19.18 26.10
CA SER A 494 -19.43 18.72 26.39
C SER A 494 -18.43 19.30 25.43
N GLY A 495 -17.24 19.62 25.93
CA GLY A 495 -16.12 20.19 25.19
C GLY A 495 -14.82 19.59 25.67
N THR A 496 -13.83 19.48 24.77
CA THR A 496 -12.51 18.95 25.10
C THR A 496 -11.47 20.04 24.88
N THR A 497 -10.68 20.31 25.92
CA THR A 497 -9.52 21.18 25.85
C THR A 497 -8.26 20.34 25.89
N TRP A 498 -7.42 20.46 24.86
CA TRP A 498 -6.11 19.80 24.82
C TRP A 498 -5.11 20.62 25.64
N VAL A 499 -4.74 20.14 26.82
CA VAL A 499 -3.74 20.79 27.69
C VAL A 499 -2.32 20.59 27.16
N PHE A 500 -2.10 19.53 26.38
CA PHE A 500 -0.85 19.24 25.71
C PHE A 500 -1.12 18.52 24.38
N GLY A 501 -0.64 19.07 23.27
CA GLY A 501 -0.93 18.55 21.93
C GLY A 501 -0.17 17.26 21.62
N GLY A 502 1.04 17.07 22.15
CA GLY A 502 1.86 15.89 21.88
C GLY A 502 2.04 15.70 20.36
N TYR A 503 1.75 14.51 19.84
CA TYR A 503 1.80 14.27 18.39
C TYR A 503 0.89 15.19 17.54
N ARG A 504 -0.15 15.79 18.13
CA ARG A 504 -1.10 16.67 17.42
C ARG A 504 -0.51 18.03 17.05
N ASP A 505 0.56 18.44 17.73
CA ASP A 505 1.26 19.67 17.38
C ASP A 505 1.97 19.55 16.02
N LEU A 506 2.24 18.32 15.58
CA LEU A 506 2.68 18.01 14.22
C LEU A 506 1.51 17.72 13.26
N ILE A 507 0.56 16.86 13.66
CA ILE A 507 -0.58 16.46 12.83
C ILE A 507 -1.87 17.05 13.40
N LYS A 508 -2.34 18.16 12.81
CA LYS A 508 -3.61 18.77 13.18
C LYS A 508 -4.79 18.05 12.51
N ASP A 509 -5.77 17.65 13.31
CA ASP A 509 -7.06 17.21 12.79
C ASP A 509 -7.93 18.44 12.49
N LEU A 510 -8.03 18.80 11.21
CA LEU A 510 -8.84 19.94 10.75
C LEU A 510 -10.34 19.73 10.95
N SER A 511 -10.80 18.51 11.26
CA SER A 511 -12.21 18.19 11.50
C SER A 511 -12.65 18.43 12.96
N GLU A 512 -11.71 18.57 13.90
CA GLU A 512 -12.05 18.90 15.28
C GLU A 512 -12.45 20.37 15.40
N LYS A 513 -13.74 20.61 15.61
CA LYS A 513 -14.25 21.92 16.04
C LYS A 513 -14.04 22.05 17.55
N SER A 514 -13.35 23.11 17.97
CA SER A 514 -13.29 23.47 19.38
C SER A 514 -14.67 23.94 19.81
N GLN A 515 -15.26 23.27 20.81
CA GLN A 515 -16.51 23.69 21.42
C GLN A 515 -16.15 24.52 22.65
N GLU A 516 -16.41 25.82 22.61
CA GLU A 516 -16.34 26.66 23.81
C GLU A 516 -17.47 26.26 24.76
N LEU A 517 -17.11 26.10 26.03
CA LEU A 517 -18.04 25.76 27.10
C LEU A 517 -18.26 26.99 27.98
N PRO A 518 -19.49 27.22 28.47
CA PRO A 518 -19.75 28.25 29.45
C PRO A 518 -19.01 27.94 30.76
N ASP A 519 -18.59 29.00 31.46
CA ASP A 519 -18.08 28.87 32.82
C ASP A 519 -19.26 28.85 33.80
N LEU A 520 -19.54 27.68 34.36
CA LEU A 520 -20.70 27.42 35.21
C LEU A 520 -20.25 26.68 36.47
N THR A 521 -21.02 26.86 37.53
CA THR A 521 -20.93 26.11 38.79
C THR A 521 -22.19 25.27 39.01
N GLU A 522 -22.07 24.22 39.83
CA GLU A 522 -23.23 23.39 40.18
C GLU A 522 -24.25 24.22 40.97
N GLY A 523 -25.51 24.14 40.56
CA GLY A 523 -26.61 24.92 41.11
C GLY A 523 -26.93 26.23 40.37
N ASP A 524 -26.09 26.66 39.41
CA ASP A 524 -26.37 27.86 38.61
C ASP A 524 -27.71 27.76 37.89
N LEU A 525 -28.47 28.85 37.91
CA LEU A 525 -29.74 28.97 37.19
C LEU A 525 -29.47 29.22 35.71
N ILE A 526 -30.17 28.47 34.86
CA ILE A 526 -30.05 28.51 33.41
C ILE A 526 -31.43 28.77 32.81
N ASP A 527 -31.56 29.83 32.03
CA ASP A 527 -32.77 30.13 31.27
C ASP A 527 -32.76 29.34 29.97
N ILE A 528 -33.87 28.69 29.63
CA ILE A 528 -34.03 28.04 28.32
C ILE A 528 -34.80 29.01 27.41
N ILE A 529 -34.11 29.61 26.44
CA ILE A 529 -34.71 30.60 25.54
C ILE A 529 -35.68 29.92 24.57
N ASN A 530 -35.21 28.84 23.95
CA ASN A 530 -35.96 28.06 22.99
C ASN A 530 -35.45 26.62 22.93
N SER A 531 -36.25 25.77 22.31
CA SER A 531 -35.91 24.40 22.02
C SER A 531 -36.46 23.99 20.66
N SER A 532 -35.72 23.12 19.98
CA SER A 532 -36.06 22.53 18.70
C SER A 532 -35.88 21.03 18.76
N SER A 533 -36.62 20.31 17.93
CA SER A 533 -36.39 18.90 17.69
C SER A 533 -36.05 18.66 16.22
N GLU A 534 -35.16 17.71 16.00
CA GLU A 534 -34.86 17.16 14.68
C GLU A 534 -35.42 15.75 14.61
N GLU A 535 -36.34 15.52 13.67
CA GLU A 535 -36.80 14.17 13.34
C GLU A 535 -35.69 13.46 12.56
N LYS A 536 -35.17 12.37 13.12
CA LYS A 536 -34.14 11.54 12.51
C LYS A 536 -34.63 10.14 12.24
N PHE A 537 -33.95 9.49 11.30
CA PHE A 537 -34.17 8.11 10.96
C PHE A 537 -32.87 7.35 10.99
N THR A 538 -32.91 6.12 11.49
CA THR A 538 -31.79 5.20 11.32
C THR A 538 -31.47 5.06 9.83
N THR A 539 -30.19 4.99 9.54
CA THR A 539 -29.68 4.89 8.17
C THR A 539 -29.19 3.48 7.90
N PRO A 540 -29.44 2.92 6.70
CA PRO A 540 -28.86 1.65 6.34
C PRO A 540 -27.33 1.73 6.37
N PRO A 541 -26.65 0.60 6.60
CA PRO A 541 -25.20 0.59 6.71
C PRO A 541 -24.54 1.14 5.45
N ASN A 542 -23.47 1.92 5.61
CA ASN A 542 -22.78 2.54 4.49
C ASN A 542 -22.27 1.50 3.50
N ARG A 543 -22.37 1.81 2.21
CA ARG A 543 -21.69 1.02 1.17
C ARG A 543 -20.18 1.08 1.38
N TYR A 544 -19.49 0.07 0.87
CA TYR A 544 -18.04 0.14 0.82
C TYR A 544 -17.60 1.24 -0.16
N SER A 545 -16.65 2.07 0.24
CA SER A 545 -15.70 2.70 -0.68
C SER A 545 -14.59 1.70 -1.04
N SER A 546 -13.78 2.01 -2.07
CA SER A 546 -12.60 1.21 -2.43
C SER A 546 -11.67 1.01 -1.23
N THR A 547 -11.42 2.06 -0.44
CA THR A 547 -10.59 2.00 0.77
C THR A 547 -11.19 1.09 1.84
N SER A 548 -12.48 1.24 2.16
CA SER A 548 -13.11 0.39 3.18
C SER A 548 -13.27 -1.07 2.74
N LEU A 549 -13.39 -1.33 1.43
CA LEU A 549 -13.39 -2.70 0.90
C LEU A 549 -12.00 -3.33 1.05
N ILE A 550 -10.94 -2.60 0.72
CA ILE A 550 -9.56 -3.08 0.91
C ILE A 550 -9.27 -3.39 2.37
N ASN A 551 -9.69 -2.53 3.30
CA ASN A 551 -9.55 -2.79 4.73
C ASN A 551 -10.32 -4.06 5.15
N LYS A 552 -11.51 -4.29 4.58
CA LYS A 552 -12.27 -5.51 4.87
C LYS A 552 -11.64 -6.76 4.27
N LEU A 553 -11.07 -6.67 3.08
CA LEU A 553 -10.32 -7.76 2.44
C LEU A 553 -9.08 -8.13 3.26
N GLU A 554 -8.33 -7.14 3.76
CA GLU A 554 -7.20 -7.37 4.66
C GLU A 554 -7.64 -8.03 5.98
N GLU A 555 -8.71 -7.55 6.62
CA GLU A 555 -9.26 -8.13 7.85
C GLU A 555 -9.62 -9.62 7.68
N LEU A 556 -10.15 -9.98 6.51
CA LEU A 556 -10.52 -11.37 6.17
C LEU A 556 -9.34 -12.21 5.66
N GLY A 557 -8.14 -11.64 5.51
CA GLY A 557 -6.98 -12.33 4.94
C GLY A 557 -7.09 -12.60 3.43
N ILE A 558 -7.97 -11.87 2.74
CA ILE A 558 -8.25 -12.03 1.31
C ILE A 558 -7.38 -11.04 0.51
N GLY A 559 -6.50 -11.56 -0.35
CA GLY A 559 -5.56 -10.75 -1.10
C GLY A 559 -4.32 -10.33 -0.29
N ARG A 560 -3.51 -9.44 -0.86
CA ARG A 560 -2.22 -8.99 -0.34
C ARG A 560 -1.97 -7.52 -0.76
N PRO A 561 -1.01 -6.80 -0.15
CA PRO A 561 -0.64 -5.43 -0.55
C PRO A 561 -0.42 -5.23 -2.06
N SER A 562 0.08 -6.25 -2.77
CA SER A 562 0.29 -6.23 -4.22
C SER A 562 -0.99 -6.36 -5.05
N THR A 563 -2.08 -6.90 -4.50
CA THR A 563 -3.29 -7.25 -5.27
C THR A 563 -4.50 -6.37 -4.95
N TYR A 564 -4.51 -5.62 -3.85
CA TYR A 564 -5.67 -4.81 -3.46
C TYR A 564 -6.18 -3.87 -4.56
N VAL A 565 -5.28 -3.13 -5.23
CA VAL A 565 -5.67 -2.20 -6.30
C VAL A 565 -6.21 -2.96 -7.52
N SER A 566 -5.54 -4.04 -7.93
CA SER A 566 -5.97 -4.81 -9.11
C SER A 566 -7.30 -5.53 -8.88
N ILE A 567 -7.61 -5.95 -7.65
CA ILE A 567 -8.92 -6.51 -7.29
C ILE A 567 -10.02 -5.47 -7.52
N ILE A 568 -9.85 -4.25 -7.00
CA ILE A 568 -10.83 -3.15 -7.17
C ILE A 568 -11.03 -2.82 -8.65
N GLU A 569 -9.95 -2.67 -9.42
CA GLU A 569 -10.03 -2.38 -10.85
C GLU A 569 -10.76 -3.50 -11.61
N SER A 570 -10.44 -4.75 -11.27
CA SER A 570 -11.05 -5.88 -11.94
C SER A 570 -12.56 -5.97 -11.69
N ILE A 571 -13.02 -5.80 -10.45
CA ILE A 571 -14.46 -5.93 -10.14
C ILE A 571 -15.26 -4.72 -10.67
N THR A 572 -14.64 -3.53 -10.73
CA THR A 572 -15.30 -2.31 -11.21
C THR A 572 -15.42 -2.24 -12.73
N SER A 573 -14.61 -3.00 -13.47
CA SER A 573 -14.71 -3.05 -14.93
C SER A 573 -16.05 -3.61 -15.42
N VAL A 574 -16.58 -4.65 -14.75
CA VAL A 574 -17.78 -5.38 -15.22
C VAL A 574 -18.92 -5.41 -14.19
N PHE A 575 -18.63 -5.61 -12.90
CA PHE A 575 -19.64 -5.98 -11.90
C PHE A 575 -20.11 -4.82 -11.03
N ILE A 576 -19.23 -3.86 -10.76
CA ILE A 576 -19.44 -2.83 -9.74
C ILE A 576 -19.38 -1.45 -10.37
N ASN A 577 -20.34 -0.59 -10.05
CA ASN A 577 -20.26 0.83 -10.42
C ASN A 577 -19.28 1.54 -9.48
N SER A 578 -18.23 2.14 -10.06
CA SER A 578 -17.19 2.88 -9.35
C SER A 578 -17.55 4.36 -9.23
N GLU A 579 -18.44 4.69 -8.30
CA GLU A 579 -18.63 6.06 -7.83
C GLU A 579 -17.86 6.29 -6.51
N SER A 580 -18.17 7.34 -5.76
CA SER A 580 -17.65 7.55 -4.40
C SER A 580 -17.96 6.38 -3.45
N SER A 581 -18.97 5.57 -3.80
CA SER A 581 -19.32 4.30 -3.16
C SER A 581 -19.49 3.18 -4.18
N LEU A 582 -19.11 1.96 -3.79
CA LEU A 582 -19.18 0.75 -4.63
C LEU A 582 -20.60 0.17 -4.57
N LYS A 583 -21.31 0.22 -5.70
CA LYS A 583 -22.65 -0.33 -5.85
C LYS A 583 -22.63 -1.53 -6.81
N PRO A 584 -23.21 -2.68 -6.43
CA PRO A 584 -23.26 -3.83 -7.34
C PRO A 584 -24.22 -3.55 -8.50
N ARG A 585 -23.85 -3.95 -9.72
CA ARG A 585 -24.77 -4.04 -10.85
C ARG A 585 -25.67 -5.26 -10.66
N ILE A 586 -26.80 -5.30 -11.38
CA ILE A 586 -27.73 -6.45 -11.37
C ILE A 586 -26.98 -7.75 -11.71
N LEU A 587 -26.04 -7.67 -12.66
CA LEU A 587 -25.20 -8.81 -13.04
C LEU A 587 -24.39 -9.38 -11.87
N ALA A 588 -23.85 -8.52 -11.00
CA ALA A 588 -23.09 -8.97 -9.82
C ALA A 588 -23.99 -9.72 -8.83
N ILE A 589 -25.21 -9.22 -8.62
CA ILE A 589 -26.19 -9.86 -7.75
C ILE A 589 -26.61 -11.22 -8.32
N ALA A 590 -26.93 -11.28 -9.62
CA ALA A 590 -27.29 -12.51 -10.29
C ALA A 590 -26.14 -13.53 -10.29
N MET A 591 -24.91 -13.09 -10.58
CA MET A 591 -23.71 -13.92 -10.50
C MET A 591 -23.56 -14.54 -9.11
N ILE A 592 -23.63 -13.74 -8.04
CA ILE A 592 -23.43 -14.25 -6.68
C ILE A 592 -24.59 -15.17 -6.26
N ASN A 593 -25.83 -14.72 -6.41
CA ASN A 593 -26.99 -15.42 -5.82
C ASN A 593 -27.51 -16.58 -6.66
N ASN A 594 -27.48 -16.47 -7.98
CA ASN A 594 -28.12 -17.44 -8.86
C ASN A 594 -27.13 -18.44 -9.48
N PHE A 595 -25.82 -18.19 -9.35
CA PHE A 595 -24.79 -19.05 -9.94
C PHE A 595 -23.70 -19.45 -8.97
N MET A 596 -23.00 -18.50 -8.36
CA MET A 596 -21.88 -18.83 -7.48
C MET A 596 -22.36 -19.53 -6.21
N LYS A 597 -23.36 -19.01 -5.48
CA LYS A 597 -23.86 -19.67 -4.26
C LYS A 597 -24.44 -21.08 -4.51
N PRO A 598 -25.26 -21.33 -5.56
CA PRO A 598 -25.82 -22.67 -5.75
C PRO A 598 -24.82 -23.72 -6.23
N TYR A 599 -23.84 -23.33 -7.07
CA TYR A 599 -23.00 -24.29 -7.79
C TYR A 599 -21.50 -24.21 -7.46
N PHE A 600 -21.03 -23.05 -6.99
CA PHE A 600 -19.61 -22.72 -6.83
C PHE A 600 -19.30 -21.97 -5.51
N ASP A 601 -20.05 -22.25 -4.44
CA ASP A 601 -20.01 -21.46 -3.18
C ASP A 601 -18.61 -21.40 -2.57
N LEU A 602 -17.87 -22.50 -2.66
CA LEU A 602 -16.49 -22.60 -2.19
C LEU A 602 -15.59 -21.49 -2.76
N TYR A 603 -15.79 -21.08 -4.02
CA TYR A 603 -14.96 -20.07 -4.69
C TYR A 603 -15.35 -18.62 -4.37
N ILE A 604 -16.43 -18.41 -3.62
CA ILE A 604 -16.81 -17.11 -3.05
C ILE A 604 -16.76 -17.15 -1.51
N ASP A 605 -16.26 -18.23 -0.92
CA ASP A 605 -16.09 -18.35 0.52
C ASP A 605 -14.85 -17.59 1.00
N TYR A 606 -15.02 -16.89 2.13
CA TYR A 606 -13.99 -16.02 2.69
C TYR A 606 -12.84 -16.84 3.30
N GLU A 607 -13.15 -17.93 4.02
CA GLU A 607 -12.16 -18.77 4.67
C GLU A 607 -11.36 -19.56 3.64
N PHE A 608 -12.01 -20.14 2.64
CA PHE A 608 -11.35 -20.82 1.53
C PHE A 608 -10.35 -19.90 0.82
N SER A 609 -10.75 -18.64 0.56
CA SER A 609 -9.89 -17.67 -0.12
C SER A 609 -8.63 -17.34 0.67
N LYS A 610 -8.76 -17.25 2.00
CA LYS A 610 -7.63 -17.06 2.92
C LYS A 610 -6.75 -18.31 2.97
N LEU A 611 -7.34 -19.50 3.15
CA LEU A 611 -6.63 -20.77 3.18
C LEU A 611 -5.77 -20.97 1.92
N MET A 612 -6.29 -20.61 0.75
CA MET A 612 -5.50 -20.67 -0.49
C MET A 612 -4.29 -19.74 -0.49
N GLU A 613 -4.35 -18.57 0.13
CA GLU A 613 -3.14 -17.75 0.30
C GLU A 613 -2.17 -18.40 1.28
N ASP A 614 -2.66 -18.96 2.39
CA ASP A 614 -1.83 -19.65 3.38
C ASP A 614 -1.14 -20.91 2.79
N GLU A 615 -1.81 -21.65 1.91
CA GLU A 615 -1.19 -22.77 1.17
C GLU A 615 -0.11 -22.29 0.18
N LEU A 616 -0.30 -21.13 -0.47
CA LEU A 616 0.75 -20.54 -1.32
C LEU A 616 1.96 -20.11 -0.48
N ASP A 617 1.75 -19.71 0.76
CA ASP A 617 2.81 -19.34 1.71
C ASP A 617 3.60 -20.59 2.14
N LYS A 618 2.95 -21.76 2.26
CA LYS A 618 3.65 -23.04 2.51
C LYS A 618 4.56 -23.49 1.37
N ILE A 619 4.22 -23.16 0.11
CA ILE A 619 5.10 -23.44 -1.05
C ILE A 619 6.41 -22.66 -0.92
N LEU A 620 6.30 -21.39 -0.48
CA LEU A 620 7.45 -20.51 -0.25
C LEU A 620 8.37 -21.07 0.85
N GLU A 621 7.81 -21.61 1.93
CA GLU A 621 8.55 -22.12 3.09
C GLU A 621 9.02 -23.59 2.93
N SER A 622 8.66 -24.25 1.83
CA SER A 622 8.97 -25.66 1.59
C SER A 622 10.46 -25.89 1.29
N ASN A 623 11.01 -26.98 1.83
CA ASN A 623 12.34 -27.48 1.44
C ASN A 623 12.39 -27.98 -0.01
N ASN A 624 11.24 -28.36 -0.58
CA ASN A 624 11.08 -28.71 -2.00
C ASN A 624 9.89 -27.93 -2.59
N PRO A 625 10.10 -26.66 -3.02
CA PRO A 625 9.01 -25.82 -3.53
C PRO A 625 8.34 -26.37 -4.80
N GLU A 626 9.07 -27.10 -5.64
CA GLU A 626 8.50 -27.67 -6.88
C GLU A 626 7.46 -28.74 -6.55
N GLU A 627 7.82 -29.72 -5.73
CA GLU A 627 6.91 -30.79 -5.31
C GLU A 627 5.70 -30.22 -4.55
N ALA A 628 5.92 -29.24 -3.67
CA ALA A 628 4.84 -28.56 -2.95
C ALA A 628 3.88 -27.84 -3.92
N LYS A 629 4.40 -27.15 -4.94
CA LYS A 629 3.60 -26.52 -6.02
C LYS A 629 2.80 -27.58 -6.76
N VAL A 630 3.42 -28.65 -7.25
CA VAL A 630 2.76 -29.70 -8.03
C VAL A 630 1.61 -30.30 -7.24
N LYS A 631 1.87 -30.74 -6.01
CA LYS A 631 0.84 -31.30 -5.13
C LYS A 631 -0.33 -30.35 -4.89
N PHE A 632 -0.03 -29.08 -4.61
CA PHE A 632 -1.05 -28.05 -4.43
C PHE A 632 -1.94 -27.88 -5.68
N LEU A 633 -1.33 -27.88 -6.87
CA LEU A 633 -2.05 -27.74 -8.14
C LEU A 633 -2.83 -29.00 -8.51
N GLU A 634 -2.32 -30.20 -8.23
CA GLU A 634 -3.03 -31.48 -8.40
C GLU A 634 -4.29 -31.53 -7.53
N ASP A 635 -4.15 -31.21 -6.24
CA ASP A 635 -5.27 -31.18 -5.30
C ASP A 635 -6.31 -30.14 -5.72
N SER A 636 -5.86 -28.96 -6.16
CA SER A 636 -6.74 -27.91 -6.66
C SER A 636 -7.47 -28.34 -7.93
N TYR A 637 -6.75 -28.93 -8.89
CA TYR A 637 -7.31 -29.40 -10.15
C TYR A 637 -8.37 -30.48 -9.94
N SER A 638 -8.07 -31.47 -9.09
CA SER A 638 -9.02 -32.54 -8.74
C SER A 638 -10.30 -31.99 -8.13
N LYS A 639 -10.19 -31.03 -7.20
CA LYS A 639 -11.35 -30.37 -6.57
C LYS A 639 -12.16 -29.56 -7.58
N ILE A 640 -11.49 -28.76 -8.42
CA ILE A 640 -12.15 -27.95 -9.45
C ILE A 640 -12.91 -28.84 -10.42
N LYS A 641 -12.28 -29.90 -10.93
CA LYS A 641 -12.90 -30.83 -11.88
C LYS A 641 -14.15 -31.48 -11.29
N LYS A 642 -14.10 -31.97 -10.04
CA LYS A 642 -15.28 -32.54 -9.36
C LYS A 642 -16.44 -31.55 -9.24
N HIS A 643 -16.14 -30.28 -8.97
CA HIS A 643 -17.17 -29.24 -8.90
C HIS A 643 -17.76 -28.91 -10.27
N ILE A 644 -16.94 -28.87 -11.32
CA ILE A 644 -17.41 -28.67 -12.70
C ILE A 644 -18.31 -29.84 -13.14
N GLU A 645 -17.90 -31.07 -12.91
CA GLU A 645 -18.73 -32.27 -13.18
C GLU A 645 -20.05 -32.22 -12.41
N GLY A 646 -20.03 -31.78 -11.15
CA GLY A 646 -21.24 -31.58 -10.36
C GLY A 646 -22.19 -30.54 -10.96
N TYR A 647 -21.66 -29.44 -11.52
CA TYR A 647 -22.44 -28.42 -12.21
C TYR A 647 -23.05 -28.92 -13.53
N GLU A 648 -22.27 -29.64 -14.35
CA GLU A 648 -22.75 -30.13 -15.64
C GLU A 648 -23.85 -31.21 -15.53
N ASN A 649 -23.93 -31.88 -14.37
CA ASN A 649 -24.95 -32.88 -14.08
C ASN A 649 -26.23 -32.30 -13.42
N ALA A 650 -26.22 -31.03 -13.02
CA ALA A 650 -27.34 -30.33 -12.36
C ALA A 650 -28.15 -29.51 -13.36
#